data_AF-A0A9P5HEC0-F1
#
_entry.id   AF-A0A9P5HEC0-F1
#
_cell.length_a   1.000
_cell.length_b   1.000
_cell.length_c   1.000
_cell.angle_alpha   90.00
_cell.angle_beta   90.00
_cell.angle_gamma   90.00
#
_symmetry.space_group_name_H-M   'P 1'
#
loop_
_entity.id
_entity.type
_entity.pdbx_description
1 polymer ?
#
loop_
_entity_poly.entity_id
_entity_poly.type
_entity_poly.pdbx_seq_one_letter_code
_entity_poly.pdbx_strand_id
1 'polypeptide(L)'
;MAGAYPILTCYPPLEQLSVISVDQHEMFTIKYRISNDTAWQWLTCSSGFEKGEIILQSPLSAHSEVKPLIALATGWHAVKAETTHKKASVFSIQSDPINGSKQMVLGQVYDQARYFALSRIEPPWIAPRHGDDFLYISERTILCSILRRDGNVITIAAPSISDVCTILMSNEKGEFTVHARNDDETGQPCRIILSIAPDVETSIGVIMHNLQAEVNETPLVREMIHEEFKSTYTDSSHLAPLVDYLGFCTWNALGPDLTQEKILDALQVLDKNNVKISTLLIDDNWQTLGSTELGYDHHDYRGFADFKANEGFPDGIKGLTTKVKAENPLITDIGVWHGLMGYWGGLAKTGWIVDNYETVDVDGNMYYAVPTKLKSISASDLNRFYDDFYAYLKSSGITFVKTDVQCLISDITKSPDRAALIPAYQAAWTMAHQRQLGGKAISCMSQTPELLWQSLLQNKTAPVVFRNSDDFFPEIPSSHPWHIWTNAHNTLFTQHLNVVLDWDMFQTSQEYGPAHAASRCLSGGPIFITDVPGEHDLELINQMVAPSPDGGRSIVLRPSACAKTPRAFDRYQESGVLKIVTETITGVKFMGVFNTRPTSIATLVSAAEFSAIGGSQWKPGAQVAFFSHQSQTVRGPVRIGNSPTVHSDATALVEIELEVRGFEILSAYEAHQLSYRGAECLVAVLGLLGKMTGAAAVCRLDISCNGGEIKVNVVLKALDYVVRSDEGMVAEAEPYDFPGGFPRDNHWDLNSIA
;
A
#
# COMPACT_ATOMS: atom_id res chain seq x y z
N MET A 1 -28.37 -5.02 -33.50
CA MET A 1 -28.30 -6.46 -33.80
C MET A 1 -28.75 -7.19 -32.55
N ALA A 2 -29.82 -8.00 -32.64
CA ALA A 2 -30.26 -8.82 -31.51
C ALA A 2 -29.28 -9.98 -31.36
N GLY A 3 -28.25 -9.80 -30.52
CA GLY A 3 -27.32 -10.85 -30.17
C GLY A 3 -28.02 -11.91 -29.32
N ALA A 4 -27.88 -13.17 -29.71
CA ALA A 4 -28.25 -14.28 -28.84
C ALA A 4 -27.32 -14.24 -27.61
N TYR A 5 -27.87 -13.84 -26.47
CA TYR A 5 -27.13 -13.91 -25.20
C TYR A 5 -27.04 -15.39 -24.78
N PRO A 6 -25.86 -15.85 -24.32
CA PRO A 6 -25.72 -17.20 -23.80
C PRO A 6 -26.65 -17.40 -22.59
N ILE A 7 -27.33 -18.54 -22.55
CA ILE A 7 -28.19 -18.93 -21.43
C ILE A 7 -27.32 -19.69 -20.43
N LEU A 8 -27.25 -19.21 -19.19
CA LEU A 8 -26.46 -19.78 -18.10
C LEU A 8 -27.38 -20.48 -17.09
N THR A 9 -26.94 -21.62 -16.54
CA THR A 9 -27.66 -22.32 -15.46
C THR A 9 -26.66 -22.95 -14.49
N CYS A 10 -26.86 -22.70 -13.19
CA CYS A 10 -26.06 -23.29 -12.12
C CYS A 10 -26.52 -24.71 -11.78
N TYR A 11 -25.59 -25.57 -11.37
CA TYR A 11 -25.86 -26.94 -10.94
C TYR A 11 -25.16 -27.21 -9.59
N PRO A 12 -25.92 -27.56 -8.53
CA PRO A 12 -27.39 -27.68 -8.51
C PRO A 12 -28.10 -26.32 -8.75
N PRO A 13 -29.35 -26.30 -9.27
CA PRO A 13 -30.10 -25.06 -9.48
C PRO A 13 -30.19 -24.23 -8.20
N LEU A 14 -29.97 -22.91 -8.28
CA LEU A 14 -30.01 -22.00 -7.13
C LEU A 14 -31.37 -22.03 -6.39
N GLU A 15 -32.46 -22.34 -7.09
CA GLU A 15 -33.79 -22.53 -6.50
C GLU A 15 -33.87 -23.78 -5.60
N GLN A 16 -33.03 -24.80 -5.83
CA GLN A 16 -32.89 -25.95 -4.92
C GLN A 16 -32.03 -25.66 -3.69
N LEU A 17 -31.27 -24.56 -3.69
CA LEU A 17 -30.57 -24.05 -2.50
C LEU A 17 -31.50 -23.22 -1.58
N SER A 18 -32.76 -23.00 -1.98
CA SER A 18 -33.72 -22.28 -1.16
C SER A 18 -34.43 -23.21 -0.14
N VAL A 19 -34.18 -22.94 1.13
CA VAL A 19 -35.00 -23.33 2.30
C VAL A 19 -35.21 -24.84 2.48
N ILE A 20 -34.17 -25.59 2.86
CA ILE A 20 -34.15 -26.73 3.81
C ILE A 20 -32.65 -27.04 4.03
N SER A 21 -32.11 -26.72 5.22
CA SER A 21 -30.72 -26.98 5.67
C SER A 21 -29.63 -26.86 4.59
N VAL A 22 -29.26 -25.65 4.20
CA VAL A 22 -28.06 -25.47 3.35
C VAL A 22 -26.85 -25.79 4.21
N ASP A 23 -26.00 -26.73 3.80
CA ASP A 23 -24.68 -26.87 4.39
C ASP A 23 -23.94 -25.54 4.27
N GLN A 24 -23.16 -25.15 5.28
CA GLN A 24 -22.51 -23.81 5.29
C GLN A 24 -21.50 -23.61 4.16
N HIS A 25 -21.18 -24.67 3.43
CA HIS A 25 -20.27 -24.66 2.30
C HIS A 25 -20.77 -25.64 1.22
N GLU A 26 -21.00 -25.13 0.01
CA GLU A 26 -21.49 -25.87 -1.15
C GLU A 26 -20.63 -25.61 -2.38
N MET A 27 -20.36 -26.66 -3.15
CA MET A 27 -19.66 -26.56 -4.44
C MET A 27 -20.69 -26.66 -5.58
N PHE A 28 -20.60 -25.76 -6.55
CA PHE A 28 -21.46 -25.77 -7.73
C PHE A 28 -20.64 -25.76 -9.02
N THR A 29 -21.28 -25.96 -10.16
CA THR A 29 -20.67 -25.72 -11.47
C THR A 29 -21.72 -25.11 -12.40
N ILE A 30 -21.29 -24.50 -13.49
CA ILE A 30 -22.17 -23.79 -14.42
C ILE A 30 -22.26 -24.58 -15.72
N LYS A 31 -23.46 -24.70 -16.28
CA LYS A 31 -23.63 -25.01 -17.72
C LYS A 31 -24.05 -23.77 -18.47
N TYR A 32 -23.66 -23.71 -19.73
CA TYR A 32 -24.07 -22.66 -20.65
C TYR A 32 -24.47 -23.25 -22.01
N ARG A 33 -25.27 -22.51 -22.76
CA ARG A 33 -25.51 -22.75 -24.20
C ARG A 33 -25.60 -21.41 -24.91
N ILE A 34 -25.06 -21.34 -26.13
CA ILE A 34 -24.94 -20.09 -26.90
C ILE A 34 -26.31 -19.67 -27.47
N SER A 35 -27.18 -20.64 -27.76
CA SER A 35 -28.55 -20.41 -28.18
C SER A 35 -29.46 -21.57 -27.75
N ASN A 36 -30.77 -21.40 -27.91
CA ASN A 36 -31.76 -22.44 -27.60
C ASN A 36 -31.54 -23.75 -28.36
N ASP A 37 -30.93 -23.67 -29.54
CA ASP A 37 -30.74 -24.78 -30.47
C ASP A 37 -29.39 -25.50 -30.25
N THR A 38 -28.54 -24.96 -29.38
CA THR A 38 -27.26 -25.57 -29.02
C THR A 38 -27.37 -26.45 -27.79
N ALA A 39 -26.62 -27.55 -27.77
CA ALA A 39 -26.52 -28.42 -26.60
C ALA A 39 -25.91 -27.66 -25.42
N TRP A 40 -26.37 -27.98 -24.21
CA TRP A 40 -25.75 -27.49 -22.99
C TRP A 40 -24.32 -28.00 -22.87
N GLN A 41 -23.41 -27.08 -22.59
CA GLN A 41 -22.01 -27.36 -22.34
C GLN A 41 -21.72 -27.05 -20.88
N TRP A 42 -20.97 -27.94 -20.21
CA TRP A 42 -20.40 -27.59 -18.92
C TRP A 42 -19.38 -26.46 -19.13
N LEU A 43 -19.36 -25.51 -18.21
CA LEU A 43 -18.32 -24.51 -18.14
C LEU A 43 -17.03 -25.22 -17.68
N THR A 44 -16.30 -25.77 -18.65
CA THR A 44 -14.95 -26.29 -18.47
C THR A 44 -14.00 -25.18 -18.90
N CYS A 45 -13.45 -24.43 -17.93
CA CYS A 45 -12.52 -23.37 -18.26
C CYS A 45 -11.12 -23.95 -18.53
N SER A 46 -10.45 -23.49 -19.58
CA SER A 46 -9.04 -23.79 -19.86
C SER A 46 -8.09 -23.32 -18.75
N SER A 47 -8.57 -22.49 -17.81
CA SER A 47 -7.87 -22.03 -16.60
C SER A 47 -7.95 -22.99 -15.41
N GLY A 48 -8.55 -24.17 -15.54
CA GLY A 48 -8.58 -25.20 -14.48
C GLY A 48 -9.73 -25.09 -13.47
N PHE A 49 -10.64 -24.12 -13.62
CA PHE A 49 -11.83 -23.98 -12.76
C PHE A 49 -13.00 -24.75 -13.35
N GLU A 50 -13.32 -25.90 -12.75
CA GLU A 50 -14.50 -26.73 -13.09
C GLU A 50 -15.68 -26.50 -12.13
N LYS A 51 -15.45 -25.81 -11.00
CA LYS A 51 -16.41 -25.66 -9.90
C LYS A 51 -16.33 -24.25 -9.29
N GLY A 52 -17.48 -23.68 -8.95
CA GLY A 52 -17.63 -22.54 -8.07
C GLY A 52 -17.94 -22.97 -6.63
N GLU A 53 -17.82 -22.04 -5.70
CA GLU A 53 -17.93 -22.28 -4.26
C GLU A 53 -18.88 -21.24 -3.64
N ILE A 54 -19.79 -21.69 -2.78
CA ILE A 54 -20.67 -20.85 -1.96
C ILE A 54 -20.37 -21.17 -0.51
N ILE A 55 -19.96 -20.15 0.25
CA ILE A 55 -19.76 -20.25 1.69
C ILE A 55 -20.75 -19.29 2.37
N LEU A 56 -21.63 -19.84 3.20
CA LEU A 56 -22.62 -19.09 3.96
C LEU A 56 -22.11 -18.81 5.37
N GLN A 57 -22.05 -17.52 5.69
CA GLN A 57 -21.54 -17.09 6.98
C GLN A 57 -22.48 -17.41 8.14
N SER A 58 -21.94 -18.11 9.14
CA SER A 58 -22.61 -18.43 10.39
C SER A 58 -22.48 -17.30 11.44
N PRO A 59 -23.43 -17.17 12.40
CA PRO A 59 -23.32 -16.16 13.45
C PRO A 59 -22.10 -16.33 14.35
N LEU A 60 -21.36 -15.23 14.56
CA LEU A 60 -20.14 -15.19 15.39
C LEU A 60 -20.34 -15.59 16.86
N SER A 61 -21.59 -15.58 17.36
CA SER A 61 -21.92 -15.95 18.74
C SER A 61 -21.51 -17.39 19.11
N ALA A 62 -21.26 -18.25 18.11
CA ALA A 62 -20.76 -19.61 18.32
C ALA A 62 -19.24 -19.70 18.62
N HIS A 63 -18.50 -18.59 18.48
CA HIS A 63 -17.02 -18.58 18.49
C HIS A 63 -16.43 -17.80 19.68
N SER A 64 -16.94 -18.04 20.90
CA SER A 64 -16.44 -17.38 22.12
C SER A 64 -15.12 -17.96 22.65
N GLU A 65 -14.72 -19.15 22.17
CA GLU A 65 -13.55 -19.92 22.62
C GLU A 65 -12.68 -20.36 21.43
N VAL A 66 -11.38 -20.53 21.66
CA VAL A 66 -10.41 -20.97 20.63
C VAL A 66 -10.43 -22.48 20.41
N LYS A 67 -10.64 -23.27 21.48
CA LYS A 67 -10.51 -24.74 21.47
C LYS A 67 -11.38 -25.44 20.40
N PRO A 68 -12.62 -25.01 20.11
CA PRO A 68 -13.43 -25.64 19.07
C PRO A 68 -12.92 -25.37 17.64
N LEU A 69 -12.02 -24.42 17.46
CA LEU A 69 -11.62 -23.89 16.15
C LEU A 69 -10.18 -24.23 15.79
N ILE A 70 -9.34 -24.42 16.80
CA ILE A 70 -7.93 -24.79 16.63
C ILE A 70 -7.56 -25.95 17.54
N ALA A 71 -6.94 -26.96 16.94
CA ALA A 71 -6.24 -28.04 17.63
C ALA A 71 -4.91 -27.53 18.19
N LEU A 72 -4.94 -26.74 19.27
CA LEU A 72 -3.71 -26.21 19.88
C LEU A 72 -2.85 -27.35 20.43
N ALA A 73 -1.57 -27.33 20.09
CA ALA A 73 -0.59 -28.29 20.60
C ALA A 73 -0.33 -28.08 22.10
N THR A 74 0.14 -29.13 22.77
CA THR A 74 0.50 -29.06 24.20
C THR A 74 1.59 -28.02 24.45
N GLY A 75 1.45 -27.24 25.54
CA GLY A 75 2.42 -26.20 25.92
C GLY A 75 2.03 -24.79 25.47
N TRP A 76 0.90 -24.63 24.76
CA TRP A 76 0.33 -23.33 24.43
C TRP A 76 -0.84 -22.98 25.34
N HIS A 77 -0.86 -21.73 25.80
CA HIS A 77 -1.89 -21.19 26.67
C HIS A 77 -2.59 -20.03 25.97
N ALA A 78 -3.87 -20.22 25.63
CA ALA A 78 -4.70 -19.20 25.02
C ALA A 78 -5.47 -18.41 26.09
N VAL A 79 -5.31 -17.09 26.08
CA VAL A 79 -6.03 -16.15 26.94
C VAL A 79 -6.81 -15.20 26.05
N LYS A 80 -8.09 -14.98 26.35
CA LYS A 80 -8.90 -13.99 25.63
C LYS A 80 -8.39 -12.59 25.95
N ALA A 81 -8.08 -11.81 24.92
CA ALA A 81 -7.71 -10.41 25.05
C ALA A 81 -8.97 -9.54 25.05
N GLU A 82 -8.94 -8.44 25.79
CA GLU A 82 -10.00 -7.43 25.73
C GLU A 82 -9.95 -6.70 24.40
N THR A 83 -11.11 -6.48 23.78
CA THR A 83 -11.21 -5.69 22.55
C THR A 83 -12.47 -4.84 22.59
N THR A 84 -12.37 -3.61 22.08
CA THR A 84 -13.52 -2.71 21.89
C THR A 84 -14.35 -3.08 20.67
N HIS A 85 -13.83 -3.97 19.80
CA HIS A 85 -14.49 -4.36 18.56
C HIS A 85 -15.60 -5.39 18.81
N LYS A 86 -16.86 -4.98 18.62
CA LYS A 86 -18.04 -5.81 18.95
C LYS A 86 -18.25 -7.02 18.03
N LYS A 87 -17.63 -7.03 16.84
CA LYS A 87 -17.78 -8.11 15.84
C LYS A 87 -16.56 -9.02 15.76
N ALA A 88 -15.63 -8.97 16.72
CA ALA A 88 -14.47 -9.85 16.69
C ALA A 88 -14.08 -10.31 18.09
N SER A 89 -13.45 -11.48 18.18
CA SER A 89 -12.78 -11.95 19.40
C SER A 89 -11.27 -12.01 19.15
N VAL A 90 -10.47 -11.61 20.13
CA VAL A 90 -9.00 -11.67 20.07
C VAL A 90 -8.47 -12.54 21.21
N PHE A 91 -7.43 -13.30 20.93
CA PHE A 91 -6.77 -14.17 21.88
C PHE A 91 -5.25 -14.00 21.78
N SER A 92 -4.61 -13.94 22.94
CA SER A 92 -3.16 -14.03 23.06
C SER A 92 -2.81 -15.47 23.41
N ILE A 93 -2.03 -16.13 22.56
CA ILE A 93 -1.58 -17.51 22.73
C ILE A 93 -0.10 -17.47 23.08
N GLN A 94 0.27 -17.98 24.24
CA GLN A 94 1.63 -17.89 24.79
C GLN A 94 2.24 -19.28 24.99
N SER A 95 3.54 -19.39 24.72
CA SER A 95 4.34 -20.57 25.08
C SER A 95 4.98 -20.40 26.46
N ASP A 96 5.61 -21.47 26.95
CA ASP A 96 6.64 -21.36 27.98
C ASP A 96 7.79 -20.43 27.50
N PRO A 97 8.53 -19.79 28.43
CA PRO A 97 9.70 -18.98 28.08
C PRO A 97 10.73 -19.71 27.22
N ILE A 98 11.31 -19.00 26.25
CA ILE A 98 12.33 -19.53 25.34
C ILE A 98 13.64 -18.74 25.49
N ASN A 99 14.77 -19.46 25.35
CA ASN A 99 16.10 -18.87 25.28
C ASN A 99 16.65 -19.13 23.87
N GLY A 100 17.18 -18.09 23.22
CA GLY A 100 17.67 -18.21 21.84
C GLY A 100 16.57 -18.61 20.85
N SER A 101 16.88 -19.51 19.92
CA SER A 101 15.95 -19.94 18.86
C SER A 101 15.23 -21.24 19.21
N LYS A 102 13.92 -21.30 18.98
CA LYS A 102 13.09 -22.49 19.17
C LYS A 102 12.04 -22.62 18.07
N GLN A 103 11.84 -23.84 17.58
CA GLN A 103 10.74 -24.20 16.70
C GLN A 103 9.69 -25.01 17.49
N MET A 104 8.42 -24.66 17.34
CA MET A 104 7.31 -25.26 18.08
C MET A 104 6.10 -25.47 17.15
N VAL A 105 5.37 -26.55 17.31
CA VAL A 105 4.07 -26.72 16.64
C VAL A 105 3.03 -25.92 17.41
N LEU A 106 2.27 -25.06 16.73
CA LEU A 106 1.15 -24.31 17.33
C LEU A 106 -0.13 -25.12 17.30
N GLY A 107 -0.43 -25.75 16.16
CA GLY A 107 -1.66 -26.52 15.96
C GLY A 107 -2.26 -26.36 14.58
N GLN A 108 -3.47 -26.90 14.39
CA GLN A 108 -4.20 -26.86 13.12
C GLN A 108 -5.55 -26.16 13.28
N VAL A 109 -5.92 -25.32 12.30
CA VAL A 109 -7.27 -24.74 12.23
C VAL A 109 -8.22 -25.74 11.61
N TYR A 110 -9.35 -25.99 12.26
CA TYR A 110 -10.39 -26.87 11.72
C TYR A 110 -11.19 -26.19 10.60
N ASP A 111 -11.82 -27.00 9.74
CA ASP A 111 -12.75 -26.55 8.68
C ASP A 111 -12.22 -25.43 7.78
N GLN A 112 -10.92 -25.46 7.48
CA GLN A 112 -10.30 -24.55 6.52
C GLN A 112 -10.92 -24.75 5.13
N ALA A 113 -11.26 -23.65 4.47
CA ALA A 113 -11.63 -23.62 3.06
C ALA A 113 -10.48 -23.06 2.21
N ARG A 114 -9.95 -21.90 2.62
CA ARG A 114 -8.86 -21.20 1.95
C ARG A 114 -7.99 -20.46 2.94
N TYR A 115 -6.75 -20.14 2.57
CA TYR A 115 -5.91 -19.22 3.33
C TYR A 115 -5.24 -18.16 2.46
N PHE A 116 -4.94 -17.04 3.08
CA PHE A 116 -4.12 -15.93 2.61
C PHE A 116 -3.04 -15.67 3.66
N ALA A 117 -1.78 -15.64 3.27
CA ALA A 117 -0.65 -15.41 4.14
C ALA A 117 0.25 -14.31 3.57
N LEU A 118 0.91 -13.56 4.45
CA LEU A 118 1.95 -12.60 4.08
C LEU A 118 3.30 -13.16 4.49
N SER A 119 4.06 -13.58 3.49
CA SER A 119 5.30 -14.34 3.63
C SER A 119 6.48 -13.54 3.10
N ARG A 120 7.62 -13.60 3.78
CA ARG A 120 8.87 -13.01 3.29
C ARG A 120 9.40 -13.84 2.13
N ILE A 121 9.32 -13.26 0.93
CA ILE A 121 9.80 -13.86 -0.32
C ILE A 121 11.29 -13.61 -0.52
N GLU A 122 11.76 -12.49 0.01
CA GLU A 122 13.14 -12.10 0.11
C GLU A 122 13.36 -11.47 1.49
N PRO A 123 14.61 -11.26 1.93
CA PRO A 123 14.87 -10.58 3.19
C PRO A 123 14.14 -9.23 3.33
N PRO A 124 14.14 -8.32 2.35
CA PRO A 124 13.42 -7.06 2.50
C PRO A 124 11.91 -7.11 2.30
N TRP A 125 11.36 -8.15 1.64
CA TRP A 125 10.02 -8.08 1.03
C TRP A 125 9.08 -9.18 1.52
N ILE A 126 7.88 -8.77 1.94
CA ILE A 126 6.72 -9.64 2.08
C ILE A 126 5.91 -9.66 0.78
N ALA A 127 5.32 -10.81 0.47
CA ALA A 127 4.31 -10.93 -0.56
C ALA A 127 3.25 -11.97 -0.17
N PRO A 128 2.10 -11.95 -0.85
CA PRO A 128 1.02 -12.88 -0.55
C PRO A 128 1.34 -14.34 -0.92
N ARG A 129 0.79 -15.25 -0.14
CA ARG A 129 0.67 -16.69 -0.43
C ARG A 129 -0.76 -17.13 -0.19
N HIS A 130 -1.21 -18.10 -0.98
CA HIS A 130 -2.57 -18.61 -0.92
C HIS A 130 -2.60 -20.12 -1.01
N GLY A 131 -3.62 -20.72 -0.42
CA GLY A 131 -3.93 -22.13 -0.61
C GLY A 131 -5.38 -22.45 -0.22
N ASP A 132 -5.76 -23.72 -0.34
CA ASP A 132 -7.13 -24.19 -0.12
C ASP A 132 -7.29 -24.79 1.30
N ASP A 133 -7.79 -26.01 1.40
CA ASP A 133 -8.12 -26.72 2.63
C ASP A 133 -6.91 -27.37 3.32
N PHE A 134 -5.75 -27.40 2.66
CA PHE A 134 -4.48 -27.84 3.24
C PHE A 134 -3.50 -26.67 3.41
N LEU A 135 -3.07 -26.42 4.65
CA LEU A 135 -2.10 -25.37 4.95
C LEU A 135 -0.68 -25.78 4.53
N TYR A 136 -0.09 -25.01 3.62
CA TYR A 136 1.29 -25.20 3.19
C TYR A 136 2.03 -23.87 3.06
N ILE A 137 2.86 -23.55 4.06
CA ILE A 137 3.61 -22.30 4.14
C ILE A 137 5.08 -22.66 4.39
N SER A 138 5.86 -22.66 3.32
CA SER A 138 7.30 -22.95 3.34
C SER A 138 8.18 -21.71 3.58
N GLU A 139 7.59 -20.52 3.58
CA GLU A 139 8.27 -19.24 3.72
C GLU A 139 8.00 -18.59 5.08
N ARG A 140 8.90 -17.72 5.52
CA ARG A 140 8.82 -17.04 6.82
C ARG A 140 7.63 -16.07 6.82
N THR A 141 6.56 -16.41 7.53
CA THR A 141 5.26 -15.72 7.43
C THR A 141 4.97 -14.89 8.67
N ILE A 142 4.54 -13.63 8.48
CA ILE A 142 4.23 -12.72 9.59
C ILE A 142 2.77 -12.82 10.03
N LEU A 143 1.88 -13.20 9.12
CA LEU A 143 0.45 -13.28 9.34
C LEU A 143 -0.19 -14.25 8.34
N CYS A 144 -1.17 -15.03 8.80
CA CYS A 144 -2.00 -15.90 7.96
C CYS A 144 -3.47 -15.77 8.36
N SER A 145 -4.33 -15.42 7.41
CA SER A 145 -5.79 -15.42 7.53
C SER A 145 -6.36 -16.66 6.84
N ILE A 146 -7.27 -17.34 7.52
CA ILE A 146 -7.95 -18.55 7.07
C ILE A 146 -9.45 -18.27 6.96
N LEU A 147 -9.98 -18.47 5.76
CA LEU A 147 -11.43 -18.56 5.53
C LEU A 147 -11.88 -19.97 5.91
N ARG A 148 -12.81 -20.05 6.87
CA ARG A 148 -13.43 -21.32 7.25
C ARG A 148 -14.66 -21.61 6.40
N ARG A 149 -15.04 -22.88 6.36
CA ARG A 149 -16.27 -23.37 5.71
C ARG A 149 -17.56 -22.88 6.36
N ASP A 150 -17.47 -22.26 7.52
CA ASP A 150 -18.59 -21.58 8.21
C ASP A 150 -18.68 -20.08 7.87
N GLY A 151 -17.84 -19.60 6.94
CA GLY A 151 -17.77 -18.22 6.44
C GLY A 151 -17.09 -17.22 7.38
N ASN A 152 -16.62 -17.62 8.56
CA ASN A 152 -15.84 -16.75 9.43
C ASN A 152 -14.35 -16.85 9.12
N VAL A 153 -13.62 -15.79 9.48
CA VAL A 153 -12.17 -15.67 9.24
C VAL A 153 -11.42 -15.76 10.55
N ILE A 154 -10.42 -16.66 10.59
CA ILE A 154 -9.43 -16.72 11.66
C ILE A 154 -8.12 -16.15 11.15
N THR A 155 -7.57 -15.14 11.83
CA THR A 155 -6.23 -14.64 11.50
C THR A 155 -5.27 -14.98 12.62
N ILE A 156 -4.11 -15.52 12.26
CA ILE A 156 -3.00 -15.85 13.14
C ILE A 156 -1.83 -14.93 12.78
N ALA A 157 -1.44 -14.07 13.71
CA ALA A 157 -0.33 -13.14 13.56
C ALA A 157 0.83 -13.54 14.49
N ALA A 158 2.05 -13.43 13.98
CA ALA A 158 3.29 -13.63 14.74
C ALA A 158 3.97 -12.28 14.98
N PRO A 159 3.57 -11.54 16.04
CA PRO A 159 4.21 -10.27 16.36
C PRO A 159 5.67 -10.47 16.81
N SER A 160 6.53 -9.56 16.38
CA SER A 160 7.94 -9.48 16.82
C SER A 160 8.16 -8.23 17.68
N ILE A 161 7.84 -8.34 18.97
CA ILE A 161 7.83 -7.23 19.95
C ILE A 161 8.71 -7.65 21.14
N SER A 162 9.41 -6.69 21.76
CA SER A 162 10.22 -6.92 22.97
C SER A 162 11.27 -8.03 22.81
N ASP A 163 12.13 -7.91 21.79
CA ASP A 163 13.28 -8.80 21.54
C ASP A 163 12.96 -10.26 21.17
N VAL A 164 11.67 -10.64 21.09
CA VAL A 164 11.26 -11.95 20.58
C VAL A 164 10.78 -11.81 19.14
N CYS A 165 11.61 -12.24 18.18
CA CYS A 165 11.25 -12.31 16.78
C CYS A 165 10.49 -13.61 16.49
N THR A 166 9.29 -13.51 15.93
CA THR A 166 8.39 -14.65 15.69
C THR A 166 7.99 -14.73 14.22
N ILE A 167 8.01 -15.94 13.66
CA ILE A 167 7.52 -16.23 12.30
C ILE A 167 6.69 -17.51 12.27
N LEU A 168 5.73 -17.57 11.35
CA LEU A 168 4.87 -18.70 11.06
C LEU A 168 5.39 -19.47 9.84
N MET A 169 5.25 -20.78 9.88
CA MET A 169 5.44 -21.72 8.77
C MET A 169 4.42 -22.86 8.95
N SER A 170 4.44 -23.87 8.08
CA SER A 170 3.69 -25.11 8.31
C SER A 170 4.56 -26.36 8.20
N ASN A 171 4.10 -27.45 8.80
CA ASN A 171 4.71 -28.77 8.64
C ASN A 171 3.99 -29.63 7.59
N GLU A 172 4.49 -30.85 7.37
CA GLU A 172 3.92 -31.83 6.43
C GLU A 172 2.50 -32.31 6.77
N LYS A 173 2.01 -32.03 7.98
CA LYS A 173 0.64 -32.38 8.42
C LYS A 173 -0.35 -31.24 8.23
N GLY A 174 0.10 -30.08 7.72
CA GLY A 174 -0.73 -28.88 7.62
C GLY A 174 -0.99 -28.19 8.96
N GLU A 175 -0.11 -28.40 9.95
CA GLU A 175 -0.13 -27.68 11.23
C GLU A 175 0.76 -26.44 11.13
N PHE A 176 0.36 -25.34 11.77
CA PHE A 176 1.21 -24.18 11.95
C PHE A 176 2.41 -24.54 12.83
N THR A 177 3.59 -24.12 12.40
CA THR A 177 4.82 -24.12 13.19
C THR A 177 5.28 -22.70 13.43
N VAL A 178 5.65 -22.40 14.68
CA VAL A 178 6.16 -21.11 15.12
C VAL A 178 7.67 -21.25 15.28
N HIS A 179 8.42 -20.39 14.61
CA HIS A 179 9.85 -20.26 14.81
C HIS A 179 10.08 -18.94 15.53
N ALA A 180 10.56 -19.02 16.75
CA ALA A 180 10.76 -17.88 17.61
C ALA A 180 12.24 -17.76 17.98
N ARG A 181 12.73 -16.53 18.03
CA ARG A 181 14.09 -16.19 18.43
C ARG A 181 14.01 -15.10 19.50
N ASN A 182 14.47 -15.42 20.70
CA ASN A 182 14.64 -14.44 21.77
C ASN A 182 16.08 -13.92 21.73
N ASP A 183 16.22 -12.59 21.57
CA ASP A 183 17.50 -11.89 21.52
C ASP A 183 17.94 -11.34 22.90
N ASP A 184 17.07 -11.41 23.91
CA ASP A 184 17.36 -11.10 25.32
C ASP A 184 18.15 -12.24 26.00
N GLU A 185 18.89 -11.91 27.06
CA GLU A 185 19.55 -12.89 27.94
C GLU A 185 18.56 -13.62 28.84
N THR A 186 17.42 -12.99 29.13
CA THR A 186 16.34 -13.54 29.94
C THR A 186 15.31 -14.26 29.08
N GLY A 187 14.87 -15.45 29.52
CA GLY A 187 13.88 -16.22 28.79
C GLY A 187 12.51 -15.53 28.77
N GLN A 188 11.99 -15.27 27.58
CA GLN A 188 10.68 -14.65 27.37
C GLN A 188 9.71 -15.60 26.66
N PRO A 189 8.40 -15.55 26.95
CA PRO A 189 7.42 -16.37 26.24
C PRO A 189 7.26 -15.91 24.78
N CYS A 190 7.13 -16.86 23.86
CA CYS A 190 6.69 -16.56 22.50
C CYS A 190 5.19 -16.26 22.52
N ARG A 191 4.76 -15.27 21.75
CA ARG A 191 3.35 -14.86 21.67
C ARG A 191 2.83 -14.87 20.25
N ILE A 192 1.64 -15.41 20.09
CA ILE A 192 0.85 -15.41 18.86
C ILE A 192 -0.46 -14.68 19.15
N ILE A 193 -0.90 -13.81 18.24
CA ILE A 193 -2.23 -13.21 18.33
C ILE A 193 -3.15 -13.90 17.35
N LEU A 194 -4.32 -14.25 17.84
CA LEU A 194 -5.39 -14.82 17.04
C LEU A 194 -6.62 -13.94 17.10
N SER A 195 -7.24 -13.68 15.96
CA SER A 195 -8.58 -13.09 15.88
C SER A 195 -9.57 -14.03 15.21
N ILE A 196 -10.84 -13.89 15.58
CA ILE A 196 -11.99 -14.50 14.92
C ILE A 196 -12.94 -13.36 14.56
N ALA A 197 -13.28 -13.25 13.28
CA ALA A 197 -14.00 -12.10 12.73
C ALA A 197 -14.84 -12.50 11.52
N PRO A 198 -15.80 -11.66 11.08
CA PRO A 198 -16.65 -11.98 9.96
C PRO A 198 -15.95 -11.90 8.60
N ASP A 199 -14.86 -11.15 8.53
CA ASP A 199 -14.11 -10.88 7.31
C ASP A 199 -12.64 -10.62 7.65
N VAL A 200 -11.79 -10.69 6.63
CA VAL A 200 -10.33 -10.55 6.75
C VAL A 200 -9.90 -9.17 7.26
N GLU A 201 -10.57 -8.10 6.83
CA GLU A 201 -10.20 -6.73 7.21
C GLU A 201 -10.49 -6.48 8.69
N THR A 202 -11.67 -6.89 9.15
CA THR A 202 -12.03 -6.86 10.56
C THR A 202 -11.07 -7.71 11.39
N SER A 203 -10.68 -8.87 10.87
CA SER A 203 -9.78 -9.82 11.54
C SER A 203 -8.38 -9.21 11.73
N ILE A 204 -7.76 -8.72 10.66
CA ILE A 204 -6.45 -8.09 10.72
C ILE A 204 -6.53 -6.80 11.54
N GLY A 205 -7.49 -5.92 11.26
CA GLY A 205 -7.62 -4.62 11.92
C GLY A 205 -7.76 -4.71 13.44
N VAL A 206 -8.51 -5.69 13.96
CA VAL A 206 -8.62 -5.87 15.42
C VAL A 206 -7.31 -6.34 16.05
N ILE A 207 -6.54 -7.21 15.38
CA ILE A 207 -5.20 -7.61 15.85
C ILE A 207 -4.28 -6.41 15.90
N MET A 208 -4.21 -5.66 14.79
CA MET A 208 -3.31 -4.52 14.65
C MET A 208 -3.61 -3.43 15.67
N HIS A 209 -4.87 -3.09 15.88
CA HIS A 209 -5.28 -2.12 16.90
C HIS A 209 -4.90 -2.56 18.32
N ASN A 210 -5.08 -3.84 18.66
CA ASN A 210 -4.71 -4.37 19.98
C ASN A 210 -3.20 -4.30 20.22
N LEU A 211 -2.40 -4.68 19.22
CA LEU A 211 -0.94 -4.65 19.32
C LEU A 211 -0.39 -3.23 19.31
N GLN A 212 -0.96 -2.32 18.53
CA GLN A 212 -0.51 -0.93 18.47
C GLN A 212 -0.53 -0.24 19.84
N ALA A 213 -1.59 -0.46 20.64
CA ALA A 213 -1.68 0.10 21.99
C ALA A 213 -0.54 -0.37 22.90
N GLU A 214 -0.09 -1.61 22.75
CA GLU A 214 1.02 -2.19 23.49
C GLU A 214 2.37 -1.69 22.98
N VAL A 215 2.57 -1.70 21.66
CA VAL A 215 3.83 -1.26 21.01
C VAL A 215 4.14 0.19 21.37
N ASN A 216 3.11 1.03 21.44
CA ASN A 216 3.21 2.42 21.87
C ASN A 216 3.82 2.62 23.28
N GLU A 217 3.79 1.59 24.13
CA GLU A 217 4.31 1.62 25.50
C GLU A 217 5.70 0.98 25.64
N THR A 218 6.28 0.48 24.53
CA THR A 218 7.60 -0.16 24.53
C THR A 218 8.73 0.83 24.79
N PRO A 219 9.88 0.37 25.34
CA PRO A 219 11.06 1.23 25.54
C PRO A 219 11.53 1.92 24.26
N LEU A 220 11.60 1.18 23.15
CA LEU A 220 11.97 1.72 21.83
C LEU A 220 11.09 2.92 21.44
N VAL A 221 9.77 2.75 21.51
CA VAL A 221 8.84 3.81 21.11
C VAL A 221 8.92 4.99 22.08
N ARG A 222 9.06 4.76 23.38
CA ARG A 222 9.26 5.84 24.36
C ARG A 222 10.54 6.64 24.10
N GLU A 223 11.61 5.99 23.65
CA GLU A 223 12.85 6.64 23.24
C GLU A 223 12.64 7.51 21.98
N MET A 224 11.93 6.99 20.98
CA MET A 224 11.57 7.74 19.76
C MET A 224 10.73 8.99 20.04
N ILE A 225 9.91 8.99 21.09
CA ILE A 225 9.01 10.11 21.48
C ILE A 225 9.71 11.09 22.44
N HIS A 226 11.03 11.28 22.34
CA HIS A 226 11.75 12.29 23.12
C HIS A 226 10.96 13.62 23.14
N GLU A 227 10.89 14.35 24.27
CA GLU A 227 9.86 15.38 24.52
C GLU A 227 9.67 16.46 23.43
N GLU A 228 10.68 16.68 22.59
CA GLU A 228 10.65 17.56 21.42
C GLU A 228 9.75 17.06 20.26
N PHE A 229 9.46 15.76 20.20
CA PHE A 229 8.70 15.06 19.15
C PHE A 229 7.37 14.48 19.64
N LYS A 230 6.93 14.84 20.86
CA LYS A 230 5.54 14.65 21.33
C LYS A 230 4.62 15.48 20.44
N SER A 231 4.31 14.93 19.28
CA SER A 231 3.78 15.71 18.20
C SER A 231 2.27 15.89 18.33
N THR A 232 1.84 17.11 18.05
CA THR A 232 0.46 17.53 17.77
C THR A 232 0.01 17.07 16.37
N TYR A 233 0.86 16.34 15.62
CA TYR A 233 0.61 15.86 14.27
C TYR A 233 0.07 14.42 14.30
N THR A 234 -1.25 14.30 14.36
CA THR A 234 -1.93 13.01 14.12
C THR A 234 -2.24 12.78 12.64
N ASP A 235 -1.76 13.65 11.74
CA ASP A 235 -2.01 13.56 10.29
C ASP A 235 -0.72 13.56 9.46
N SER A 236 -0.86 13.16 8.19
CA SER A 236 0.23 13.07 7.22
C SER A 236 0.46 14.37 6.44
N SER A 237 -0.08 15.51 6.90
CA SER A 237 -0.01 16.78 6.16
C SER A 237 1.42 17.27 5.91
N HIS A 238 2.35 16.96 6.82
CA HIS A 238 3.77 17.27 6.68
C HIS A 238 4.43 16.57 5.47
N LEU A 239 3.86 15.45 5.01
CA LEU A 239 4.30 14.72 3.82
C LEU A 239 3.69 15.26 2.53
N ALA A 240 2.67 16.14 2.58
CA ALA A 240 1.97 16.64 1.39
C ALA A 240 2.91 17.10 0.25
N PRO A 241 4.02 17.85 0.52
CA PRO A 241 4.97 18.21 -0.54
C PRO A 241 5.60 17.01 -1.25
N LEU A 242 5.80 15.89 -0.54
CA LEU A 242 6.41 14.66 -1.05
C LEU A 242 5.38 13.75 -1.75
N VAL A 243 4.14 13.69 -1.25
CA VAL A 243 3.14 12.69 -1.70
C VAL A 243 2.07 13.23 -2.65
N ASP A 244 1.84 14.54 -2.64
CA ASP A 244 0.78 15.14 -3.47
C ASP A 244 1.30 15.72 -4.79
N TYR A 245 2.61 15.70 -5.06
CA TYR A 245 3.18 16.22 -6.31
C TYR A 245 3.92 15.14 -7.10
N LEU A 246 3.95 15.30 -8.42
CA LEU A 246 4.67 14.38 -9.31
C LEU A 246 6.18 14.42 -9.03
N GLY A 247 6.75 13.25 -8.78
CA GLY A 247 8.18 13.07 -8.55
C GLY A 247 8.91 12.41 -9.72
N PHE A 248 10.24 12.59 -9.77
CA PHE A 248 11.14 11.88 -10.67
C PHE A 248 12.20 11.13 -9.85
N CYS A 249 12.38 9.84 -10.12
CA CYS A 249 13.41 8.99 -9.53
C CYS A 249 14.48 8.65 -10.57
N THR A 250 15.75 8.84 -10.23
CA THR A 250 16.86 8.66 -11.17
C THR A 250 17.22 7.20 -11.47
N TRP A 251 16.75 6.22 -10.68
CA TRP A 251 17.23 4.83 -10.73
C TRP A 251 17.13 4.18 -12.11
N ASN A 252 15.93 3.88 -12.59
CA ASN A 252 15.75 3.27 -13.92
C ASN A 252 16.02 4.25 -15.05
N ALA A 253 15.81 5.54 -14.82
CA ALA A 253 15.99 6.59 -15.82
C ALA A 253 17.47 6.81 -16.22
N LEU A 254 18.39 6.82 -15.24
CA LEU A 254 19.79 7.24 -15.42
C LEU A 254 20.81 6.13 -15.13
N GLY A 255 20.36 5.04 -14.51
CA GLY A 255 21.17 3.87 -14.15
C GLY A 255 22.12 4.12 -12.98
N PRO A 256 22.91 3.10 -12.61
CA PRO A 256 23.74 3.11 -11.40
C PRO A 256 24.97 4.02 -11.51
N ASP A 257 25.46 4.34 -12.70
CA ASP A 257 26.60 5.25 -12.91
C ASP A 257 26.13 6.72 -12.90
N LEU A 258 25.54 7.15 -11.79
CA LEU A 258 24.90 8.45 -11.65
C LEU A 258 25.92 9.59 -11.54
N THR A 259 25.67 10.71 -12.23
CA THR A 259 26.53 11.90 -12.19
C THR A 259 25.71 13.19 -12.11
N GLN A 260 26.33 14.27 -11.64
CA GLN A 260 25.74 15.61 -11.62
C GLN A 260 25.26 16.03 -13.02
N GLU A 261 26.04 15.76 -14.07
CA GLU A 261 25.71 16.12 -15.46
C GLU A 261 24.46 15.38 -15.96
N LYS A 262 24.39 14.05 -15.77
CA LYS A 262 23.23 13.25 -16.18
C LYS A 262 21.93 13.76 -15.54
N ILE A 263 21.98 14.16 -14.27
CA ILE A 263 20.80 14.69 -13.56
C ILE A 263 20.37 16.03 -14.16
N LEU A 264 21.29 16.96 -14.37
CA LEU A 264 20.96 18.29 -14.91
C LEU A 264 20.44 18.18 -16.35
N ASP A 265 21.04 17.32 -17.18
CA ASP A 265 20.59 17.06 -18.55
C ASP A 265 19.18 16.46 -18.56
N ALA A 266 18.90 15.49 -17.69
CA ALA A 266 17.58 14.90 -17.55
C ALA A 266 16.51 15.95 -17.21
N LEU A 267 16.79 16.82 -16.23
CA LEU A 267 15.87 17.88 -15.84
C LEU A 267 15.61 18.87 -16.98
N GLN A 268 16.63 19.23 -17.77
CA GLN A 268 16.44 20.05 -18.96
C GLN A 268 15.58 19.37 -20.02
N VAL A 269 15.70 18.04 -20.18
CA VAL A 269 14.87 17.27 -21.10
C VAL A 269 13.42 17.20 -20.60
N LEU A 270 13.19 17.00 -19.31
CA LEU A 270 11.86 17.03 -18.70
C LEU A 270 11.18 18.38 -18.94
N ASP A 271 11.89 19.49 -18.67
CA ASP A 271 11.38 20.85 -18.89
C ASP A 271 11.03 21.10 -20.36
N LYS A 272 11.92 20.74 -21.29
CA LYS A 272 11.67 20.84 -22.75
C LYS A 272 10.44 20.06 -23.22
N ASN A 273 10.11 18.96 -22.54
CA ASN A 273 8.94 18.13 -22.84
C ASN A 273 7.71 18.49 -21.98
N ASN A 274 7.75 19.59 -21.21
CA ASN A 274 6.68 20.05 -20.34
C ASN A 274 6.27 19.01 -19.27
N VAL A 275 7.21 18.17 -18.82
CA VAL A 275 7.02 17.25 -17.69
C VAL A 275 7.38 17.99 -16.41
N LYS A 276 6.36 18.54 -15.75
CA LYS A 276 6.55 19.37 -14.54
C LYS A 276 6.57 18.50 -13.29
N ILE A 277 7.76 18.29 -12.74
CA ILE A 277 7.97 17.62 -11.47
C ILE A 277 8.17 18.63 -10.33
N SER A 278 7.88 18.22 -9.10
CA SER A 278 8.18 19.03 -7.90
C SER A 278 9.10 18.32 -6.90
N THR A 279 9.30 17.02 -7.09
CA THR A 279 10.14 16.18 -6.24
C THR A 279 11.19 15.48 -7.10
N LEU A 280 12.46 15.62 -6.72
CA LEU A 280 13.57 14.88 -7.32
C LEU A 280 14.14 13.90 -6.30
N LEU A 281 14.14 12.61 -6.60
CA LEU A 281 14.83 11.58 -5.84
C LEU A 281 16.13 11.18 -6.57
N ILE A 282 17.27 11.59 -6.01
CA ILE A 282 18.59 11.16 -6.42
C ILE A 282 18.83 9.79 -5.79
N ASP A 283 18.66 8.75 -6.60
CA ASP A 283 18.80 7.37 -6.13
C ASP A 283 20.28 6.99 -5.95
N ASP A 284 20.56 5.70 -5.83
CA ASP A 284 21.83 5.12 -5.43
C ASP A 284 23.09 5.68 -6.15
N ASN A 285 24.23 5.58 -5.48
CA ASN A 285 25.59 5.83 -5.94
C ASN A 285 26.00 7.31 -6.07
N TRP A 286 25.46 8.20 -5.23
CA TRP A 286 25.92 9.59 -5.13
C TRP A 286 27.01 9.83 -4.07
N GLN A 287 27.03 9.02 -3.00
CA GLN A 287 27.95 9.18 -1.87
C GLN A 287 29.35 8.60 -2.12
N THR A 288 30.32 8.99 -1.28
CA THR A 288 31.67 8.42 -1.25
C THR A 288 31.67 7.04 -0.62
N LEU A 289 32.19 6.06 -1.37
CA LEU A 289 32.20 4.65 -1.00
C LEU A 289 33.64 4.12 -0.83
N GLY A 290 33.80 3.07 -0.03
CA GLY A 290 35.07 2.39 0.21
C GLY A 290 34.92 0.87 0.34
N SER A 291 36.04 0.14 0.44
CA SER A 291 36.06 -1.33 0.54
C SER A 291 35.51 -1.84 1.87
N THR A 292 34.79 -2.97 1.82
CA THR A 292 34.39 -3.76 3.01
C THR A 292 35.22 -5.04 3.12
N GLU A 293 34.93 -5.90 4.10
CA GLU A 293 35.55 -7.22 4.25
C GLU A 293 35.41 -8.13 3.04
N LEU A 294 34.37 -7.92 2.22
CA LEU A 294 34.15 -8.66 0.98
C LEU A 294 34.85 -8.04 -0.24
N GLY A 295 35.60 -6.95 -0.05
CA GLY A 295 36.29 -6.23 -1.12
C GLY A 295 35.51 -5.01 -1.59
N TYR A 296 35.76 -4.60 -2.84
CA TYR A 296 35.13 -3.44 -3.48
C TYR A 296 34.68 -3.71 -4.93
N ASP A 297 34.97 -4.92 -5.44
CA ASP A 297 34.78 -5.26 -6.86
C ASP A 297 33.30 -5.42 -7.23
N HIS A 298 32.45 -5.73 -6.26
CA HIS A 298 31.01 -5.81 -6.43
C HIS A 298 30.32 -4.57 -5.84
N HIS A 299 29.32 -4.04 -6.56
CA HIS A 299 28.51 -2.88 -6.13
C HIS A 299 27.98 -3.04 -4.70
N ASP A 300 27.36 -4.18 -4.42
CA ASP A 300 26.74 -4.45 -3.11
C ASP A 300 27.74 -4.64 -1.98
N TYR A 301 29.04 -4.80 -2.28
CA TYR A 301 30.09 -4.98 -1.28
C TYR A 301 30.77 -3.68 -0.89
N ARG A 302 30.35 -2.56 -1.48
CA ARG A 302 30.89 -1.24 -1.13
C ARG A 302 30.33 -0.78 0.21
N GLY A 303 31.12 -0.04 0.97
CA GLY A 303 30.75 0.49 2.27
C GLY A 303 30.70 2.01 2.24
N PHE A 304 29.87 2.60 3.09
CA PHE A 304 29.78 4.06 3.22
C PHE A 304 31.03 4.60 3.93
N ALA A 305 31.74 5.54 3.30
CA ALA A 305 33.06 5.99 3.74
C ALA A 305 33.12 7.46 4.20
N ASP A 306 32.34 8.34 3.56
CA ASP A 306 32.25 9.77 3.88
C ASP A 306 30.85 10.29 3.49
N PHE A 307 30.30 11.24 4.25
CA PHE A 307 29.04 11.92 3.93
C PHE A 307 29.08 12.68 2.60
N LYS A 308 30.29 13.03 2.13
CA LYS A 308 30.48 13.75 0.86
C LYS A 308 30.11 12.92 -0.35
N ALA A 309 29.72 13.61 -1.42
CA ALA A 309 29.46 12.99 -2.70
C ALA A 309 30.77 12.51 -3.36
N ASN A 310 30.68 11.47 -4.20
CA ASN A 310 31.81 10.92 -4.94
C ASN A 310 32.22 11.80 -6.14
N GLU A 311 33.21 11.33 -6.90
CA GLU A 311 33.76 12.01 -8.07
C GLU A 311 32.77 12.29 -9.19
N GLY A 312 31.62 11.59 -9.25
CA GLY A 312 30.52 11.89 -10.16
C GLY A 312 29.82 13.23 -9.88
N PHE A 313 30.11 13.85 -8.73
CA PHE A 313 29.54 15.10 -8.25
C PHE A 313 30.68 16.08 -7.91
N PRO A 314 31.36 16.66 -8.92
CA PRO A 314 32.58 17.46 -8.72
C PRO A 314 32.38 18.71 -7.86
N ASP A 315 31.15 19.26 -7.82
CA ASP A 315 30.80 20.41 -6.98
C ASP A 315 30.19 19.98 -5.62
N GLY A 316 30.22 18.69 -5.32
CA GLY A 316 29.51 18.06 -4.21
C GLY A 316 27.99 18.13 -4.35
N ILE A 317 27.29 17.47 -3.43
CA ILE A 317 25.81 17.41 -3.47
C ILE A 317 25.17 18.80 -3.32
N LYS A 318 25.79 19.70 -2.54
CA LYS A 318 25.34 21.09 -2.39
C LYS A 318 25.44 21.89 -3.70
N GLY A 319 26.49 21.65 -4.49
CA GLY A 319 26.65 22.28 -5.80
C GLY A 319 25.52 21.88 -6.74
N LEU A 320 25.22 20.58 -6.81
CA LEU A 320 24.09 20.05 -7.59
C LEU A 320 22.75 20.64 -7.13
N THR A 321 22.39 20.56 -5.85
CA THR A 321 21.08 21.03 -5.38
C THR A 321 20.89 22.54 -5.59
N THR A 322 21.96 23.32 -5.48
CA THR A 322 21.93 24.76 -5.77
C THR A 322 21.61 25.02 -7.25
N LYS A 323 22.25 24.29 -8.16
CA LYS A 323 21.97 24.37 -9.61
C LYS A 323 20.55 23.91 -9.93
N VAL A 324 20.11 22.77 -9.39
CA VAL A 324 18.75 22.24 -9.56
C VAL A 324 17.71 23.29 -9.17
N LYS A 325 17.81 23.89 -7.98
CA LYS A 325 16.85 24.91 -7.51
C LYS A 325 16.89 26.21 -8.32
N ALA A 326 18.06 26.59 -8.83
CA ALA A 326 18.20 27.79 -9.65
C ALA A 326 17.60 27.63 -11.05
N GLU A 327 17.78 26.45 -11.66
CA GLU A 327 17.35 26.15 -13.03
C GLU A 327 15.92 25.59 -13.10
N ASN A 328 15.43 24.97 -12.02
CA ASN A 328 14.15 24.28 -11.95
C ASN A 328 13.35 24.71 -10.70
N PRO A 329 12.80 25.94 -10.68
CA PRO A 329 12.16 26.52 -9.49
C PRO A 329 10.90 25.76 -9.01
N LEU A 330 10.34 24.89 -9.84
CA LEU A 330 9.21 24.02 -9.48
C LEU A 330 9.63 22.85 -8.58
N ILE A 331 10.91 22.49 -8.56
CA ILE A 331 11.45 21.42 -7.72
C ILE A 331 11.68 21.98 -6.32
N THR A 332 10.72 21.72 -5.44
CA THR A 332 10.76 22.16 -4.03
C THR A 332 11.45 21.14 -3.14
N ASP A 333 11.34 19.86 -3.49
CA ASP A 333 11.87 18.75 -2.72
C ASP A 333 12.94 17.99 -3.49
N ILE A 334 14.09 17.78 -2.85
CA ILE A 334 15.22 17.02 -3.39
C ILE A 334 15.63 16.02 -2.32
N GLY A 335 15.58 14.74 -2.65
CA GLY A 335 15.94 13.66 -1.76
C GLY A 335 17.11 12.85 -2.27
N VAL A 336 17.75 12.12 -1.36
CA VAL A 336 18.83 11.18 -1.67
C VAL A 336 18.55 9.80 -1.09
N TRP A 337 19.04 8.78 -1.78
CA TRP A 337 19.06 7.40 -1.30
C TRP A 337 20.25 7.15 -0.36
N HIS A 338 20.07 6.35 0.70
CA HIS A 338 21.17 5.74 1.48
C HIS A 338 20.70 4.45 2.17
N GLY A 339 21.62 3.58 2.60
CA GLY A 339 21.31 2.40 3.40
C GLY A 339 21.18 2.72 4.91
N LEU A 340 20.41 1.93 5.66
CA LEU A 340 20.25 2.12 7.12
C LEU A 340 21.56 1.92 7.90
N MET A 341 22.37 0.94 7.53
CA MET A 341 23.68 0.71 8.17
C MET A 341 24.83 1.35 7.37
N GLY A 342 24.54 2.29 6.48
CA GLY A 342 25.51 2.92 5.58
C GLY A 342 25.16 2.73 4.10
N TYR A 343 25.86 1.83 3.43
CA TYR A 343 25.59 1.43 2.05
C TYR A 343 25.10 -0.02 1.99
N TRP A 344 24.95 -0.61 0.80
CA TRP A 344 24.64 -2.04 0.63
C TRP A 344 25.55 -2.93 1.50
N GLY A 345 26.84 -2.60 1.57
CA GLY A 345 27.83 -3.31 2.39
C GLY A 345 28.00 -2.85 3.84
N GLY A 346 27.14 -1.97 4.33
CA GLY A 346 27.32 -1.29 5.61
C GLY A 346 28.36 -0.17 5.52
N LEU A 347 29.29 -0.10 6.49
CA LEU A 347 30.38 0.88 6.51
C LEU A 347 31.65 0.36 5.84
N ALA A 348 32.41 1.26 5.22
CA ALA A 348 33.75 0.93 4.70
C ALA A 348 34.71 0.58 5.84
N LYS A 349 35.75 -0.24 5.57
CA LYS A 349 36.79 -0.57 6.57
C LYS A 349 37.57 0.64 7.05
N THR A 350 37.78 1.58 6.14
CA THR A 350 38.53 2.82 6.33
C THR A 350 37.77 3.97 5.67
N GLY A 351 37.96 5.18 6.18
CA GLY A 351 37.25 6.36 5.67
C GLY A 351 36.95 7.35 6.79
N TRP A 352 36.49 8.54 6.40
CA TRP A 352 36.22 9.63 7.34
C TRP A 352 35.19 9.23 8.41
N ILE A 353 34.15 8.46 8.04
CA ILE A 353 33.13 8.00 9.00
C ILE A 353 33.77 7.16 10.13
N VAL A 354 34.55 6.14 9.78
CA VAL A 354 35.13 5.25 10.80
C VAL A 354 36.21 5.93 11.65
N ASP A 355 36.82 7.00 11.15
CA ASP A 355 37.79 7.81 11.90
C ASP A 355 37.13 8.79 12.88
N ASN A 356 35.84 9.12 12.69
CA ASN A 356 35.14 10.16 13.44
C ASN A 356 33.98 9.66 14.30
N TYR A 357 33.57 8.40 14.16
CA TYR A 357 32.52 7.76 14.95
C TYR A 357 33.00 6.46 15.57
N GLU A 358 32.46 6.13 16.74
CA GLU A 358 32.69 4.84 17.36
C GLU A 358 32.02 3.75 16.52
N THR A 359 32.79 2.72 16.17
CA THR A 359 32.31 1.60 15.35
C THR A 359 32.51 0.26 16.04
N VAL A 360 31.68 -0.71 15.64
CA VAL A 360 31.73 -2.09 16.10
C VAL A 360 31.70 -3.04 14.91
N ASP A 361 32.38 -4.17 15.03
CA ASP A 361 32.35 -5.25 14.03
C ASP A 361 31.42 -6.37 14.51
N VAL A 362 30.34 -6.61 13.77
CA VAL A 362 29.33 -7.63 14.09
C VAL A 362 29.35 -8.76 13.07
N ASP A 363 29.04 -9.98 13.51
CA ASP A 363 28.90 -11.12 12.60
C ASP A 363 27.55 -11.03 11.89
N GLY A 364 27.56 -11.00 10.55
CA GLY A 364 26.36 -10.86 9.74
C GLY A 364 26.41 -11.67 8.45
N ASN A 365 25.35 -11.56 7.66
CA ASN A 365 25.32 -12.08 6.29
C ASN A 365 25.08 -10.94 5.31
N MET A 366 25.73 -11.02 4.16
CA MET A 366 25.58 -10.10 3.03
C MET A 366 25.09 -10.86 1.81
N TYR A 367 24.38 -10.17 0.90
CA TYR A 367 23.78 -10.83 -0.28
C TYR A 367 22.98 -12.08 0.12
N TYR A 368 22.18 -11.94 1.18
CA TYR A 368 21.27 -12.94 1.76
C TYR A 368 21.92 -14.18 2.38
N ALA A 369 23.20 -14.48 2.11
CA ALA A 369 23.80 -15.74 2.55
C ALA A 369 25.33 -15.74 2.71
N VAL A 370 26.05 -14.68 2.32
CA VAL A 370 27.53 -14.64 2.42
C VAL A 370 27.92 -14.22 3.84
N PRO A 371 28.47 -15.12 4.68
CA PRO A 371 28.85 -14.77 6.04
C PRO A 371 30.02 -13.80 6.02
N THR A 372 29.93 -12.72 6.78
CA THR A 372 30.96 -11.69 6.83
C THR A 372 30.95 -10.93 8.15
N LYS A 373 31.98 -10.09 8.35
CA LYS A 373 31.99 -9.07 9.40
C LYS A 373 31.42 -7.79 8.83
N LEU A 374 30.32 -7.33 9.42
CA LEU A 374 29.71 -6.04 9.11
C LEU A 374 30.26 -5.00 10.07
N LYS A 375 30.75 -3.88 9.53
CA LYS A 375 31.10 -2.72 10.34
C LYS A 375 29.88 -1.83 10.49
N SER A 376 29.55 -1.49 11.73
CA SER A 376 28.42 -0.65 12.12
C SER A 376 28.88 0.50 13.00
N ILE A 377 28.14 1.61 13.03
CA ILE A 377 28.24 2.58 14.12
C ILE A 377 27.83 1.88 15.43
N SER A 378 28.48 2.20 16.54
CA SER A 378 28.12 1.68 17.86
C SER A 378 26.75 2.22 18.30
N ALA A 379 26.02 1.46 19.12
CA ALA A 379 24.73 1.90 19.64
C ALA A 379 24.80 3.26 20.37
N SER A 380 25.92 3.54 21.06
CA SER A 380 26.17 4.78 21.80
C SER A 380 26.35 6.01 20.91
N ASP A 381 26.81 5.84 19.67
CA ASP A 381 27.17 6.95 18.77
C ASP A 381 26.17 7.15 17.61
N LEU A 382 25.18 6.26 17.49
CA LEU A 382 24.18 6.28 16.40
C LEU A 382 23.38 7.57 16.32
N ASN A 383 22.93 8.11 17.47
CA ASN A 383 22.19 9.36 17.50
C ASN A 383 23.03 10.53 16.93
N ARG A 384 24.29 10.64 17.35
CA ARG A 384 25.21 11.66 16.83
C ARG A 384 25.47 11.48 15.35
N PHE A 385 25.74 10.24 14.90
CA PHE A 385 25.96 9.92 13.50
C PHE A 385 24.80 10.37 12.61
N TYR A 386 23.57 10.00 12.95
CA TYR A 386 22.40 10.33 12.14
C TYR A 386 22.05 11.83 12.19
N ASP A 387 22.21 12.47 13.35
CA ASP A 387 22.02 13.92 13.48
C ASP A 387 23.01 14.69 12.60
N ASP A 388 24.30 14.35 12.66
CA ASP A 388 25.36 14.98 11.86
C ASP A 388 25.14 14.73 10.37
N PHE A 389 24.82 13.49 9.99
CA PHE A 389 24.60 13.12 8.59
C PHE A 389 23.43 13.90 7.99
N TYR A 390 22.27 13.91 8.66
CA TYR A 390 21.10 14.60 8.13
C TYR A 390 21.21 16.13 8.26
N ALA A 391 21.95 16.65 9.23
CA ALA A 391 22.31 18.07 9.27
C ALA A 391 23.18 18.45 8.07
N TYR A 392 24.16 17.62 7.69
CA TYR A 392 24.96 17.81 6.48
C TYR A 392 24.09 17.80 5.22
N LEU A 393 23.22 16.80 5.06
CA LEU A 393 22.29 16.71 3.92
C LEU A 393 21.39 17.95 3.82
N LYS A 394 20.76 18.33 4.93
CA LYS A 394 19.92 19.54 5.02
C LYS A 394 20.69 20.79 4.63
N SER A 395 21.91 20.97 5.15
CA SER A 395 22.78 22.11 4.83
C SER A 395 23.23 22.15 3.36
N SER A 396 23.14 20.98 2.71
CA SER A 396 23.41 20.78 1.29
C SER A 396 22.14 20.85 0.43
N GLY A 397 21.00 21.28 0.98
CA GLY A 397 19.77 21.55 0.24
C GLY A 397 18.86 20.34 0.02
N ILE A 398 19.20 19.17 0.58
CA ILE A 398 18.35 17.99 0.63
C ILE A 398 17.20 18.21 1.60
N THR A 399 16.01 17.74 1.24
CA THR A 399 14.77 17.94 2.00
C THR A 399 14.15 16.64 2.50
N PHE A 400 14.49 15.49 1.93
CA PHE A 400 14.03 14.18 2.37
C PHE A 400 15.07 13.09 2.05
N VAL A 401 14.87 11.87 2.55
CA VAL A 401 15.73 10.71 2.24
C VAL A 401 14.90 9.50 1.86
N LYS A 402 15.43 8.65 0.98
CA LYS A 402 14.98 7.25 0.82
C LYS A 402 16.00 6.38 1.56
N THR A 403 15.58 5.76 2.66
CA THR A 403 16.46 4.90 3.45
C THR A 403 16.17 3.46 3.14
N ASP A 404 17.12 2.84 2.45
CA ASP A 404 17.02 1.51 1.89
C ASP A 404 17.85 0.50 2.68
N VAL A 405 17.86 -0.76 2.22
CA VAL A 405 18.63 -1.86 2.83
C VAL A 405 18.37 -1.99 4.34
N GLN A 406 17.18 -1.58 4.82
CA GLN A 406 16.84 -1.59 6.24
C GLN A 406 16.85 -3.01 6.80
N CYS A 407 16.61 -4.01 5.95
CA CYS A 407 16.66 -5.42 6.35
C CYS A 407 18.04 -5.91 6.82
N LEU A 408 19.14 -5.21 6.51
CA LEU A 408 20.49 -5.66 6.87
C LEU A 408 20.68 -5.81 8.39
N ILE A 409 19.99 -4.99 9.21
CA ILE A 409 20.05 -5.13 10.68
C ILE A 409 19.51 -6.49 11.14
N SER A 410 18.57 -7.09 10.41
CA SER A 410 18.02 -8.42 10.70
C SER A 410 18.98 -9.57 10.31
N ASP A 411 20.01 -9.29 9.50
CA ASP A 411 21.03 -10.28 9.07
C ASP A 411 22.23 -10.38 10.03
N ILE A 412 22.26 -9.55 11.08
CA ILE A 412 23.18 -9.72 12.22
C ILE A 412 22.89 -11.07 12.90
N THR A 413 23.92 -11.88 13.12
CA THR A 413 23.78 -13.29 13.51
C THR A 413 23.83 -13.54 15.02
N LYS A 414 24.42 -12.63 15.79
CA LYS A 414 24.55 -12.75 17.26
C LYS A 414 23.44 -12.02 18.00
N SER A 415 22.87 -12.67 19.01
CA SER A 415 21.77 -12.11 19.82
C SER A 415 22.14 -10.80 20.55
N PRO A 416 23.29 -10.68 21.25
CA PRO A 416 23.64 -9.43 21.93
C PRO A 416 23.79 -8.25 20.98
N ASP A 417 24.35 -8.48 19.78
CA ASP A 417 24.52 -7.44 18.76
C ASP A 417 23.17 -6.98 18.21
N ARG A 418 22.22 -7.91 17.98
CA ARG A 418 20.85 -7.57 17.57
C ARG A 418 20.10 -6.79 18.63
N ALA A 419 20.13 -7.26 19.88
CA ALA A 419 19.48 -6.61 21.01
C ALA A 419 19.98 -5.17 21.21
N ALA A 420 21.27 -4.92 20.95
CA ALA A 420 21.85 -3.58 21.04
C ALA A 420 21.54 -2.71 19.81
N LEU A 421 21.71 -3.23 18.59
CA LEU A 421 21.72 -2.41 17.37
C LEU A 421 20.35 -2.23 16.73
N ILE A 422 19.47 -3.25 16.73
CA ILE A 422 18.15 -3.15 16.08
C ILE A 422 17.30 -2.01 16.65
N PRO A 423 17.07 -1.92 17.97
CA PRO A 423 16.32 -0.79 18.53
C PRO A 423 17.06 0.55 18.36
N ALA A 424 18.39 0.57 18.53
CA ALA A 424 19.18 1.80 18.44
C ALA A 424 19.15 2.43 17.03
N TYR A 425 19.24 1.62 15.96
CA TYR A 425 19.10 2.11 14.59
C TYR A 425 17.69 2.64 14.32
N GLN A 426 16.65 1.91 14.75
CA GLN A 426 15.26 2.35 14.58
C GLN A 426 14.99 3.69 15.28
N ALA A 427 15.47 3.85 16.52
CA ALA A 427 15.32 5.09 17.28
C ALA A 427 16.10 6.26 16.65
N ALA A 428 17.41 6.08 16.43
CA ALA A 428 18.28 7.14 15.92
C ALA A 428 17.86 7.63 14.52
N TRP A 429 17.51 6.70 13.63
CA TRP A 429 17.01 7.05 12.29
C TRP A 429 15.71 7.84 12.37
N THR A 430 14.74 7.35 13.16
CA THR A 430 13.42 8.00 13.28
C THR A 430 13.54 9.42 13.84
N MET A 431 14.29 9.58 14.93
CA MET A 431 14.49 10.88 15.55
C MET A 431 15.19 11.86 14.61
N ALA A 432 16.20 11.40 13.87
CA ALA A 432 16.98 12.28 12.99
C ALA A 432 16.17 12.79 11.80
N HIS A 433 15.41 11.95 11.08
CA HIS A 433 14.62 12.44 9.94
C HIS A 433 13.49 13.37 10.39
N GLN A 434 12.95 13.18 11.59
CA GLN A 434 11.99 14.12 12.18
C GLN A 434 12.62 15.46 12.51
N ARG A 435 13.78 15.47 13.19
CA ARG A 435 14.47 16.69 13.60
C ARG A 435 15.02 17.48 12.41
N GLN A 436 15.70 16.80 11.50
CA GLN A 436 16.49 17.46 10.46
C GLN A 436 15.68 17.68 9.18
N LEU A 437 14.83 16.72 8.80
CA LEU A 437 14.14 16.69 7.50
C LEU A 437 12.62 16.92 7.61
N GLY A 438 12.13 17.30 8.81
CA GLY A 438 10.71 17.58 9.03
C GLY A 438 9.82 16.35 8.88
N GLY A 439 10.34 15.16 9.19
CA GLY A 439 9.62 13.89 9.09
C GLY A 439 9.66 13.24 7.71
N LYS A 440 10.20 13.93 6.69
CA LYS A 440 10.20 13.44 5.31
C LYS A 440 11.28 12.38 5.08
N ALA A 441 10.86 11.12 5.10
CA ALA A 441 11.66 9.97 4.71
C ALA A 441 10.80 8.92 3.99
N ILE A 442 11.44 8.09 3.16
CA ILE A 442 10.87 6.87 2.58
C ILE A 442 11.56 5.69 3.27
N SER A 443 10.80 4.92 4.03
CA SER A 443 11.21 3.65 4.62
C SER A 443 11.13 2.56 3.56
N CYS A 444 12.26 1.91 3.31
CA CYS A 444 12.45 1.07 2.14
C CYS A 444 13.27 -0.17 2.51
N MET A 445 12.96 -1.32 1.87
CA MET A 445 13.50 -2.64 2.22
C MET A 445 13.30 -2.98 3.72
N SER A 446 12.25 -2.44 4.33
CA SER A 446 11.99 -2.46 5.77
C SER A 446 10.89 -3.45 6.19
N GLN A 447 10.51 -4.38 5.32
CA GLN A 447 9.43 -5.34 5.61
C GLN A 447 9.92 -6.55 6.42
N THR A 448 10.81 -6.31 7.39
CA THR A 448 11.24 -7.34 8.34
C THR A 448 10.33 -7.37 9.57
N PRO A 449 10.19 -8.52 10.26
CA PRO A 449 9.32 -8.61 11.43
C PRO A 449 9.71 -7.60 12.52
N GLU A 450 11.01 -7.35 12.70
CA GLU A 450 11.51 -6.44 13.73
C GLU A 450 11.11 -4.98 13.52
N LEU A 451 10.92 -4.54 12.26
CA LEU A 451 10.46 -3.18 11.94
C LEU A 451 8.94 -3.09 11.85
N LEU A 452 8.29 -4.05 11.16
CA LEU A 452 6.85 -4.07 10.91
C LEU A 452 6.02 -4.05 12.19
N TRP A 453 6.45 -4.77 13.23
CA TRP A 453 5.71 -4.91 14.49
C TRP A 453 6.14 -3.88 15.56
N GLN A 454 7.08 -2.99 15.27
CA GLN A 454 7.63 -2.03 16.23
C GLN A 454 7.52 -0.59 15.72
N SER A 455 8.60 -0.03 15.16
CA SER A 455 8.68 1.36 14.71
C SER A 455 7.62 1.73 13.66
N LEU A 456 7.18 0.77 12.86
CA LEU A 456 6.14 0.97 11.85
C LEU A 456 4.71 0.74 12.36
N LEU A 457 4.50 0.00 13.46
CA LEU A 457 3.15 -0.26 13.99
C LEU A 457 2.67 0.81 14.97
N GLN A 458 3.57 1.41 15.75
CA GLN A 458 3.25 2.49 16.69
C GLN A 458 2.59 3.70 16.02
N ASN A 459 1.82 4.50 16.75
CA ASN A 459 1.14 5.71 16.24
C ASN A 459 1.46 7.00 17.01
N LYS A 460 2.60 7.04 17.69
CA LYS A 460 3.04 8.15 18.53
C LYS A 460 3.95 9.13 17.82
N THR A 461 4.54 8.70 16.71
CA THR A 461 5.34 9.55 15.84
C THR A 461 4.58 9.86 14.54
N ALA A 462 5.03 10.86 13.78
CA ALA A 462 4.44 11.16 12.48
C ALA A 462 4.65 10.00 11.49
N PRO A 463 3.68 9.70 10.60
CA PRO A 463 3.81 8.61 9.64
C PRO A 463 4.95 8.84 8.65
N VAL A 464 5.54 7.76 8.17
CA VAL A 464 6.60 7.78 7.16
C VAL A 464 6.10 7.21 5.82
N VAL A 465 6.69 7.62 4.70
CA VAL A 465 6.40 6.93 3.43
C VAL A 465 7.01 5.53 3.49
N PHE A 466 6.35 4.49 2.99
CA PHE A 466 6.79 3.09 3.13
C PHE A 466 6.67 2.33 1.81
N ARG A 467 7.78 1.81 1.29
CA ARG A 467 7.76 0.97 0.08
C ARG A 467 7.04 -0.34 0.36
N ASN A 468 5.91 -0.55 -0.32
CA ASN A 468 4.94 -1.60 0.00
C ASN A 468 5.15 -2.90 -0.81
N SER A 469 6.10 -2.92 -1.75
CA SER A 469 6.52 -4.11 -2.51
C SER A 469 8.01 -4.08 -2.81
N ASP A 470 8.48 -5.14 -3.47
CA ASP A 470 9.74 -5.14 -4.22
C ASP A 470 9.73 -4.13 -5.38
N ASP A 471 10.88 -3.98 -6.03
CA ASP A 471 11.16 -3.05 -7.13
C ASP A 471 10.26 -3.27 -8.35
N PHE A 472 9.95 -2.17 -9.03
CA PHE A 472 9.44 -2.17 -10.39
C PHE A 472 10.57 -2.53 -11.38
N PHE A 473 10.42 -3.69 -12.04
CA PHE A 473 11.36 -4.17 -13.04
C PHE A 473 10.84 -3.91 -14.48
N PRO A 474 11.26 -2.82 -15.14
CA PRO A 474 10.76 -2.43 -16.47
C PRO A 474 10.93 -3.52 -17.54
N GLU A 475 12.01 -4.29 -17.45
CA GLU A 475 12.41 -5.26 -18.47
C GLU A 475 11.84 -6.67 -18.24
N ILE A 476 11.02 -6.87 -17.19
CA ILE A 476 10.46 -8.19 -16.83
C ILE A 476 8.93 -8.16 -16.97
N PRO A 477 8.38 -8.53 -18.15
CA PRO A 477 6.94 -8.43 -18.42
C PRO A 477 6.04 -9.15 -17.41
N SER A 478 6.47 -10.30 -16.89
CA SER A 478 5.71 -11.06 -15.89
C SER A 478 5.67 -10.40 -14.51
N SER A 479 6.57 -9.45 -14.24
CA SER A 479 6.61 -8.73 -12.96
C SER A 479 5.50 -7.69 -12.85
N HIS A 480 5.03 -7.08 -13.96
CA HIS A 480 4.10 -5.95 -13.89
C HIS A 480 2.76 -6.27 -13.22
N PRO A 481 2.00 -7.32 -13.62
CA PRO A 481 0.75 -7.61 -12.95
C PRO A 481 1.01 -8.12 -11.51
N TRP A 482 2.15 -8.78 -11.28
CA TRP A 482 2.55 -9.28 -9.96
C TRP A 482 2.84 -8.14 -8.98
N HIS A 483 3.49 -7.07 -9.45
CA HIS A 483 3.80 -5.87 -8.69
C HIS A 483 2.53 -5.19 -8.19
N ILE A 484 1.57 -4.96 -9.09
CA ILE A 484 0.29 -4.32 -8.76
C ILE A 484 -0.51 -5.22 -7.80
N TRP A 485 -0.53 -6.52 -8.06
CA TRP A 485 -1.24 -7.48 -7.22
C TRP A 485 -0.65 -7.59 -5.82
N THR A 486 0.67 -7.68 -5.70
CA THR A 486 1.41 -7.76 -4.44
C THR A 486 1.14 -6.51 -3.60
N ASN A 487 1.25 -5.32 -4.19
CA ASN A 487 0.92 -4.07 -3.50
C ASN A 487 -0.50 -4.08 -2.93
N ALA A 488 -1.49 -4.39 -3.77
CA ALA A 488 -2.90 -4.39 -3.36
C ALA A 488 -3.21 -5.38 -2.22
N HIS A 489 -2.52 -6.52 -2.18
CA HIS A 489 -2.71 -7.52 -1.12
C HIS A 489 -1.90 -7.21 0.14
N ASN A 490 -0.66 -6.72 0.00
CA ASN A 490 0.15 -6.28 1.14
C ASN A 490 -0.58 -5.20 1.93
N THR A 491 -1.31 -4.30 1.25
CA THR A 491 -2.13 -3.26 1.90
C THR A 491 -3.14 -3.80 2.90
N LEU A 492 -3.63 -5.05 2.77
CA LEU A 492 -4.53 -5.66 3.77
C LEU A 492 -3.93 -5.61 5.17
N PHE A 493 -2.61 -5.72 5.28
CA PHE A 493 -1.84 -5.59 6.51
C PHE A 493 -1.22 -4.19 6.67
N THR A 494 -0.51 -3.71 5.65
CA THR A 494 0.35 -2.52 5.77
C THR A 494 -0.43 -1.22 5.94
N GLN A 495 -1.72 -1.16 5.59
CA GLN A 495 -2.60 -0.01 5.88
C GLN A 495 -2.77 0.26 7.39
N HIS A 496 -2.47 -0.73 8.24
CA HIS A 496 -2.58 -0.61 9.70
C HIS A 496 -1.27 -0.13 10.36
N LEU A 497 -0.21 0.04 9.57
CA LEU A 497 1.04 0.65 10.01
C LEU A 497 0.91 2.17 9.97
N ASN A 498 1.77 2.87 10.71
CA ASN A 498 1.84 4.32 10.74
C ASN A 498 2.65 4.85 9.56
N VAL A 499 2.07 4.67 8.36
CA VAL A 499 2.76 4.90 7.09
C VAL A 499 1.85 5.51 6.02
N VAL A 500 2.46 6.09 4.99
CA VAL A 500 1.84 6.34 3.68
C VAL A 500 2.46 5.35 2.69
N LEU A 501 1.64 4.52 2.04
CA LEU A 501 2.13 3.44 1.19
C LEU A 501 2.65 3.95 -0.15
N ASP A 502 3.89 3.61 -0.46
CA ASP A 502 4.54 3.86 -1.74
C ASP A 502 4.52 2.57 -2.58
N TRP A 503 3.94 2.66 -3.78
CA TRP A 503 3.80 1.55 -4.72
C TRP A 503 4.96 1.49 -5.73
N ASP A 504 6.05 2.18 -5.42
CA ASP A 504 7.29 2.27 -6.19
C ASP A 504 7.18 3.10 -7.47
N MET A 505 8.34 3.58 -7.95
CA MET A 505 8.43 4.29 -9.21
C MET A 505 7.98 3.41 -10.40
N PHE A 506 7.68 4.03 -11.54
CA PHE A 506 7.38 3.31 -12.77
C PHE A 506 7.72 4.14 -14.03
N GLN A 507 7.69 3.50 -15.19
CA GLN A 507 7.85 4.16 -16.49
C GLN A 507 6.50 4.31 -17.19
N THR A 508 6.19 5.51 -17.64
CA THR A 508 4.97 5.85 -18.38
C THR A 508 5.01 5.33 -19.82
N SER A 509 6.16 5.39 -20.48
CA SER A 509 6.35 5.02 -21.89
C SER A 509 6.56 3.51 -22.11
N GLN A 510 5.71 2.67 -21.50
CA GLN A 510 5.81 1.21 -21.59
C GLN A 510 4.46 0.54 -21.83
N GLU A 511 4.48 -0.71 -22.31
CA GLU A 511 3.26 -1.48 -22.60
C GLU A 511 2.33 -1.66 -21.37
N TYR A 512 2.91 -1.74 -20.16
CA TYR A 512 2.16 -1.80 -18.90
C TYR A 512 2.03 -0.44 -18.21
N GLY A 513 2.60 0.63 -18.80
CA GLY A 513 2.60 1.99 -18.27
C GLY A 513 1.20 2.46 -17.85
N PRO A 514 0.15 2.31 -18.68
CA PRO A 514 -1.20 2.72 -18.32
C PRO A 514 -1.77 2.00 -17.09
N ALA A 515 -1.52 0.70 -16.95
CA ALA A 515 -1.96 -0.06 -15.77
C ALA A 515 -1.20 0.35 -14.50
N HIS A 516 0.11 0.61 -14.60
CA HIS A 516 0.90 1.14 -13.48
C HIS A 516 0.44 2.54 -13.09
N ALA A 517 0.22 3.45 -14.04
CA ALA A 517 -0.32 4.78 -13.79
C ALA A 517 -1.66 4.72 -13.03
N ALA A 518 -2.60 3.92 -13.51
CA ALA A 518 -3.88 3.70 -12.85
C ALA A 518 -3.74 3.17 -11.43
N SER A 519 -2.85 2.20 -11.22
CA SER A 519 -2.63 1.63 -9.89
C SER A 519 -2.02 2.65 -8.91
N ARG A 520 -1.08 3.49 -9.37
CA ARG A 520 -0.46 4.54 -8.55
C ARG A 520 -1.44 5.67 -8.24
N CYS A 521 -2.26 6.09 -9.20
CA CYS A 521 -3.34 7.06 -8.96
C CYS A 521 -4.31 6.57 -7.88
N LEU A 522 -4.67 5.27 -7.90
CA LEU A 522 -5.53 4.67 -6.88
C LEU A 522 -4.84 4.50 -5.53
N SER A 523 -3.53 4.24 -5.50
CA SER A 523 -2.77 3.78 -4.31
C SER A 523 -3.00 4.57 -3.03
N GLY A 524 -3.23 5.88 -3.15
CA GLY A 524 -3.26 6.80 -2.02
C GLY A 524 -1.87 7.27 -1.55
N GLY A 525 -0.82 6.97 -2.33
CA GLY A 525 0.60 7.29 -2.06
C GLY A 525 1.25 8.26 -3.06
N PRO A 526 2.58 8.44 -2.96
CA PRO A 526 3.35 9.26 -3.91
C PRO A 526 3.39 8.62 -5.31
N ILE A 527 3.69 9.45 -6.31
CA ILE A 527 3.93 8.98 -7.68
C ILE A 527 5.28 9.49 -8.17
N PHE A 528 6.22 8.55 -8.36
CA PHE A 528 7.50 8.80 -9.00
C PHE A 528 7.52 8.19 -10.40
N ILE A 529 7.80 9.00 -11.41
CA ILE A 529 8.16 8.50 -12.75
C ILE A 529 9.68 8.28 -12.82
N THR A 530 10.10 7.32 -13.63
CA THR A 530 11.52 6.97 -13.83
C THR A 530 11.81 6.60 -15.29
N ASP A 531 11.02 7.18 -16.19
CA ASP A 531 11.19 7.09 -17.63
C ASP A 531 12.58 7.59 -18.05
N VAL A 532 13.09 7.02 -19.15
CA VAL A 532 14.26 7.56 -19.82
C VAL A 532 13.95 9.00 -20.23
N PRO A 533 14.80 9.99 -19.91
CA PRO A 533 14.51 11.38 -20.22
C PRO A 533 14.21 11.60 -21.71
N GLY A 534 13.02 12.10 -22.01
CA GLY A 534 12.54 12.34 -23.38
C GLY A 534 11.67 11.22 -23.95
N GLU A 535 11.57 10.09 -23.25
CA GLU A 535 10.68 8.98 -23.56
C GLU A 535 9.54 8.97 -22.55
N HIS A 536 8.60 9.92 -22.65
CA HIS A 536 7.46 10.03 -21.73
C HIS A 536 6.14 9.90 -22.48
N ASP A 537 5.17 9.22 -21.88
CA ASP A 537 3.79 9.29 -22.35
C ASP A 537 3.10 10.50 -21.69
N LEU A 538 3.12 11.64 -22.39
CA LEU A 538 2.55 12.89 -21.89
C LEU A 538 1.03 12.83 -21.74
N GLU A 539 0.33 12.06 -22.58
CA GLU A 539 -1.12 11.90 -22.47
C GLU A 539 -1.45 11.13 -21.20
N LEU A 540 -0.69 10.07 -20.91
CA LEU A 540 -0.84 9.30 -19.69
C LEU A 540 -0.53 10.13 -18.44
N ILE A 541 0.59 10.89 -18.44
CA ILE A 541 0.94 11.81 -17.35
C ILE A 541 -0.21 12.80 -17.11
N ASN A 542 -0.79 13.37 -18.17
CA ASN A 542 -1.92 14.30 -18.07
C ASN A 542 -3.18 13.66 -17.48
N GLN A 543 -3.37 12.34 -17.57
CA GLN A 543 -4.47 11.65 -16.89
C GLN A 543 -4.19 11.41 -15.39
N MET A 544 -2.92 11.40 -14.98
CA MET A 544 -2.50 11.14 -13.60
C MET A 544 -2.51 12.40 -12.73
N VAL A 545 -2.20 13.55 -13.32
CA VAL A 545 -1.97 14.81 -12.58
C VAL A 545 -2.88 15.93 -13.06
N ALA A 546 -3.05 16.94 -12.22
CA ALA A 546 -3.69 18.19 -12.56
C ALA A 546 -2.76 19.38 -12.24
N PRO A 547 -2.98 20.56 -12.85
CA PRO A 547 -2.33 21.79 -12.41
C PRO A 547 -2.70 22.10 -10.96
N SER A 548 -1.71 22.42 -10.14
CA SER A 548 -1.94 23.01 -8.82
C SER A 548 -2.63 24.38 -8.95
N PRO A 549 -3.35 24.86 -7.92
CA PRO A 549 -4.06 26.15 -7.98
C PRO A 549 -3.17 27.36 -8.27
N ASP A 550 -1.87 27.28 -7.95
CA ASP A 550 -0.88 28.31 -8.30
C ASP A 550 -0.39 28.23 -9.76
N GLY A 551 -0.91 27.28 -10.55
CA GLY A 551 -0.64 27.09 -11.98
C GLY A 551 0.76 26.54 -12.33
N GLY A 552 1.61 26.34 -11.33
CA GLY A 552 3.02 26.04 -11.53
C GLY A 552 3.36 24.55 -11.56
N ARG A 553 2.69 23.72 -10.76
CA ARG A 553 3.11 22.35 -10.45
C ARG A 553 2.08 21.30 -10.85
N SER A 554 2.52 20.05 -10.94
CA SER A 554 1.67 18.89 -11.21
C SER A 554 1.28 18.22 -9.90
N ILE A 555 0.01 18.32 -9.51
CA ILE A 555 -0.55 17.69 -8.31
C ILE A 555 -1.16 16.34 -8.65
N VAL A 556 -0.88 15.34 -7.83
CA VAL A 556 -1.47 14.00 -7.87
C VAL A 556 -2.84 14.04 -7.18
N LEU A 557 -3.86 13.48 -7.85
CA LEU A 557 -5.22 13.41 -7.30
C LEU A 557 -5.38 12.20 -6.38
N ARG A 558 -4.68 12.23 -5.26
CA ARG A 558 -4.59 11.12 -4.30
C ARG A 558 -5.93 10.88 -3.57
N PRO A 559 -6.49 9.66 -3.58
CA PRO A 559 -7.57 9.24 -2.67
C PRO A 559 -7.12 9.32 -1.20
N SER A 560 -8.08 9.40 -0.27
CA SER A 560 -7.76 9.53 1.16
C SER A 560 -7.50 8.19 1.85
N ALA A 561 -8.07 7.10 1.35
CA ALA A 561 -7.82 5.75 1.86
C ALA A 561 -6.71 5.04 1.06
N CYS A 562 -6.02 4.11 1.72
CA CYS A 562 -5.05 3.23 1.05
C CYS A 562 -5.77 2.26 0.11
N ALA A 563 -5.21 2.03 -1.08
CA ALA A 563 -5.78 1.10 -2.04
C ALA A 563 -5.46 -0.36 -1.70
N LYS A 564 -6.47 -1.23 -1.73
CA LYS A 564 -6.32 -2.66 -1.40
C LYS A 564 -7.20 -3.55 -2.26
N THR A 565 -6.91 -4.84 -2.28
CA THR A 565 -7.83 -5.84 -2.86
C THR A 565 -9.04 -6.04 -1.95
N PRO A 566 -10.28 -6.10 -2.48
CA PRO A 566 -11.44 -6.57 -1.71
C PRO A 566 -11.54 -8.11 -1.68
N ARG A 567 -10.59 -8.81 -2.30
CA ARG A 567 -10.62 -10.25 -2.57
C ARG A 567 -9.38 -10.95 -2.00
N ALA A 568 -9.21 -10.90 -0.68
CA ALA A 568 -8.00 -11.40 -0.03
C ALA A 568 -7.65 -12.87 -0.33
N PHE A 569 -8.66 -13.71 -0.56
CA PHE A 569 -8.47 -15.15 -0.79
C PHE A 569 -8.37 -15.55 -2.27
N ASP A 570 -8.48 -14.59 -3.21
CA ASP A 570 -8.32 -14.87 -4.64
C ASP A 570 -6.82 -15.02 -4.95
N ARG A 571 -6.43 -16.15 -5.54
CA ARG A 571 -5.03 -16.37 -5.95
C ARG A 571 -4.68 -15.48 -7.13
N TYR A 572 -3.38 -15.21 -7.30
CA TYR A 572 -2.84 -14.33 -8.35
C TYR A 572 -3.43 -14.54 -9.76
N GLN A 573 -3.62 -15.79 -10.17
CA GLN A 573 -4.13 -16.14 -11.50
C GLN A 573 -5.54 -16.72 -11.51
N GLU A 574 -6.21 -16.81 -10.36
CA GLU A 574 -7.51 -17.48 -10.23
C GLU A 574 -8.62 -16.72 -10.96
N SER A 575 -8.82 -15.45 -10.62
CA SER A 575 -9.89 -14.62 -11.20
C SER A 575 -9.59 -14.17 -12.63
N GLY A 576 -8.31 -14.03 -12.98
CA GLY A 576 -7.88 -13.35 -14.20
C GLY A 576 -8.05 -11.82 -14.20
N VAL A 577 -8.61 -11.28 -13.12
CA VAL A 577 -8.83 -9.85 -12.91
C VAL A 577 -8.49 -9.49 -11.47
N LEU A 578 -7.62 -8.50 -11.29
CA LEU A 578 -7.38 -7.89 -9.99
C LEU A 578 -8.34 -6.71 -9.79
N LYS A 579 -9.06 -6.70 -8.66
CA LYS A 579 -9.83 -5.55 -8.19
C LYS A 579 -9.03 -4.80 -7.13
N ILE A 580 -8.99 -3.47 -7.23
CA ILE A 580 -8.36 -2.59 -6.25
C ILE A 580 -9.38 -1.53 -5.86
N VAL A 581 -9.61 -1.35 -4.56
CA VAL A 581 -10.62 -0.43 -4.03
C VAL A 581 -10.01 0.62 -3.12
N THR A 582 -10.56 1.82 -3.17
CA THR A 582 -10.20 2.96 -2.30
C THR A 582 -11.36 3.97 -2.23
N GLU A 583 -11.26 4.97 -1.35
CA GLU A 583 -12.25 6.05 -1.23
C GLU A 583 -11.60 7.44 -1.13
N THR A 584 -12.33 8.45 -1.57
CA THR A 584 -12.00 9.86 -1.39
C THR A 584 -12.46 10.37 -0.02
N ILE A 585 -11.98 11.57 0.34
CA ILE A 585 -12.39 12.24 1.58
C ILE A 585 -13.88 12.61 1.59
N THR A 586 -14.47 12.76 0.40
CA THR A 586 -15.90 13.03 0.21
C THR A 586 -16.76 11.76 0.13
N GLY A 587 -16.17 10.57 0.27
CA GLY A 587 -16.90 9.29 0.24
C GLY A 587 -17.22 8.78 -1.18
N VAL A 588 -16.55 9.30 -2.22
CA VAL A 588 -16.59 8.70 -3.55
C VAL A 588 -15.77 7.43 -3.52
N LYS A 589 -16.35 6.34 -4.01
CA LYS A 589 -15.76 5.01 -3.94
C LYS A 589 -15.16 4.64 -5.29
N PHE A 590 -13.89 4.25 -5.31
CA PHE A 590 -13.19 3.82 -6.52
C PHE A 590 -13.01 2.31 -6.54
N MET A 591 -13.15 1.72 -7.74
CA MET A 591 -12.73 0.36 -8.05
C MET A 591 -11.92 0.35 -9.35
N GLY A 592 -10.62 0.10 -9.22
CA GLY A 592 -9.76 -0.28 -10.34
C GLY A 592 -9.92 -1.76 -10.66
N VAL A 593 -10.00 -2.09 -11.94
CA VAL A 593 -10.18 -3.46 -12.45
C VAL A 593 -9.09 -3.71 -13.49
N PHE A 594 -8.18 -4.65 -13.22
CA PHE A 594 -6.96 -4.87 -14.01
C PHE A 594 -6.92 -6.27 -14.58
N ASN A 595 -6.60 -6.40 -15.87
CA ASN A 595 -6.44 -7.69 -16.51
C ASN A 595 -5.08 -8.30 -16.11
N THR A 596 -5.12 -9.47 -15.45
CA THR A 596 -3.91 -10.22 -15.06
C THR A 596 -3.61 -11.39 -15.98
N ARG A 597 -4.38 -11.56 -17.06
CA ARG A 597 -4.20 -12.63 -18.06
C ARG A 597 -3.46 -12.14 -19.31
N PRO A 598 -2.82 -13.06 -20.05
CA PRO A 598 -2.26 -12.78 -21.37
C PRO A 598 -3.32 -12.74 -22.49
N THR A 599 -4.61 -12.70 -22.16
CA THR A 599 -5.74 -12.66 -23.11
C THR A 599 -6.74 -11.60 -22.65
N SER A 600 -7.57 -11.09 -23.56
CA SER A 600 -8.68 -10.21 -23.17
C SER A 600 -9.65 -10.94 -22.25
N ILE A 601 -10.32 -10.19 -21.37
CA ILE A 601 -11.26 -10.73 -20.39
C ILE A 601 -12.44 -9.78 -20.22
N ALA A 602 -13.64 -10.34 -20.11
CA ALA A 602 -14.83 -9.62 -19.71
C ALA A 602 -15.20 -10.00 -18.28
N THR A 603 -15.64 -9.02 -17.49
CA THR A 603 -16.12 -9.24 -16.11
C THR A 603 -17.31 -8.35 -15.80
N LEU A 604 -18.11 -8.77 -14.81
CA LEU A 604 -19.24 -8.02 -14.31
C LEU A 604 -18.94 -7.54 -12.88
N VAL A 605 -19.16 -6.26 -12.63
CA VAL A 605 -19.03 -5.65 -11.30
C VAL A 605 -20.42 -5.27 -10.80
N SER A 606 -20.77 -5.74 -9.60
CA SER A 606 -22.04 -5.36 -8.97
C SER A 606 -21.92 -4.03 -8.24
N ALA A 607 -22.92 -3.17 -8.41
CA ALA A 607 -23.04 -1.93 -7.65
C ALA A 607 -22.99 -2.14 -6.13
N ALA A 608 -23.45 -3.31 -5.65
CA ALA A 608 -23.42 -3.66 -4.23
C ALA A 608 -22.00 -3.87 -3.68
N GLU A 609 -21.02 -4.21 -4.52
CA GLU A 609 -19.63 -4.37 -4.10
C GLU A 609 -19.04 -3.06 -3.59
N PHE A 610 -19.50 -1.91 -4.12
CA PHE A 610 -19.04 -0.60 -3.68
C PHE A 610 -19.50 -0.25 -2.27
N SER A 611 -20.63 -0.79 -1.81
CA SER A 611 -21.13 -0.50 -0.45
C SER A 611 -20.13 -0.88 0.64
N ALA A 612 -19.28 -1.89 0.40
CA ALA A 612 -18.26 -2.37 1.34
C ALA A 612 -16.92 -1.62 1.24
N ILE A 613 -16.73 -0.73 0.25
CA ILE A 613 -15.47 0.00 0.07
C ILE A 613 -15.37 1.15 1.06
N GLY A 614 -14.26 1.21 1.79
CA GLY A 614 -13.92 2.34 2.65
C GLY A 614 -14.74 2.45 3.93
N GLY A 615 -14.52 3.51 4.70
CA GLY A 615 -15.23 3.80 5.94
C GLY A 615 -16.60 4.44 5.71
N SER A 616 -16.80 5.12 4.58
CA SER A 616 -18.06 5.79 4.26
C SER A 616 -19.21 4.79 4.03
N GLN A 617 -20.35 5.02 4.71
CA GLN A 617 -21.52 4.15 4.65
C GLN A 617 -22.64 4.83 3.87
N TRP A 618 -23.09 4.20 2.78
CA TRP A 618 -24.29 4.64 2.07
C TRP A 618 -25.54 4.21 2.82
N LYS A 619 -26.55 5.09 2.83
CA LYS A 619 -27.82 4.74 3.44
C LYS A 619 -28.52 3.66 2.60
N PRO A 620 -29.26 2.76 3.24
CA PRO A 620 -30.32 2.00 2.58
C PRO A 620 -31.12 2.75 1.52
N GLY A 621 -31.16 2.20 0.30
CA GLY A 621 -31.90 2.82 -0.80
C GLY A 621 -31.20 4.01 -1.45
N ALA A 622 -29.93 4.29 -1.11
CA ALA A 622 -29.11 5.30 -1.76
C ALA A 622 -29.13 5.13 -3.28
N GLN A 623 -29.16 6.25 -3.99
CA GLN A 623 -29.09 6.31 -5.43
C GLN A 623 -27.65 6.61 -5.84
N VAL A 624 -27.04 5.73 -6.62
CA VAL A 624 -25.62 5.78 -6.94
C VAL A 624 -25.41 5.89 -8.44
N ALA A 625 -24.62 6.86 -8.87
CA ALA A 625 -24.14 6.96 -10.24
C ALA A 625 -22.72 6.41 -10.34
N PHE A 626 -22.38 5.79 -11.48
CA PHE A 626 -21.05 5.27 -11.77
C PHE A 626 -20.45 6.05 -12.94
N PHE A 627 -19.18 6.41 -12.87
CA PHE A 627 -18.41 6.93 -13.99
C PHE A 627 -17.27 5.96 -14.33
N SER A 628 -17.18 5.60 -15.61
CA SER A 628 -16.12 4.77 -16.19
C SER A 628 -15.05 5.68 -16.82
N HIS A 629 -13.80 5.54 -16.38
CA HIS A 629 -12.69 6.34 -16.87
C HIS A 629 -12.35 5.99 -18.32
N GLN A 630 -12.29 4.71 -18.70
CA GLN A 630 -11.91 4.34 -20.07
C GLN A 630 -12.94 4.82 -21.10
N SER A 631 -14.22 4.63 -20.81
CA SER A 631 -15.29 5.01 -21.74
C SER A 631 -15.73 6.48 -21.62
N GLN A 632 -15.34 7.15 -20.53
CA GLN A 632 -15.83 8.49 -20.16
C GLN A 632 -17.37 8.57 -20.10
N THR A 633 -18.01 7.49 -19.65
CA THR A 633 -19.49 7.41 -19.57
C THR A 633 -19.99 7.38 -18.13
N VAL A 634 -21.18 7.94 -17.93
CA VAL A 634 -21.93 7.87 -16.66
C VAL A 634 -23.06 6.85 -16.80
N ARG A 635 -23.22 6.00 -15.80
CA ARG A 635 -24.29 5.02 -15.69
C ARG A 635 -25.04 5.16 -14.37
N GLY A 636 -26.36 4.96 -14.42
CA GLY A 636 -27.24 5.04 -13.26
C GLY A 636 -28.25 6.20 -13.37
N PRO A 637 -28.91 6.57 -12.26
CA PRO A 637 -28.69 6.06 -10.90
C PRO A 637 -29.09 4.59 -10.74
N VAL A 638 -28.35 3.86 -9.91
CA VAL A 638 -28.70 2.52 -9.43
C VAL A 638 -29.08 2.64 -7.97
N ARG A 639 -30.19 2.00 -7.57
CA ARG A 639 -30.63 2.01 -6.17
C ARG A 639 -29.97 0.87 -5.40
N ILE A 640 -29.18 1.19 -4.38
CA ILE A 640 -28.59 0.20 -3.48
C ILE A 640 -29.67 -0.33 -2.54
N GLY A 641 -30.06 -1.59 -2.75
CA GLY A 641 -31.22 -2.21 -2.11
C GLY A 641 -31.05 -2.46 -0.60
N ASN A 642 -32.19 -2.65 0.07
CA ASN A 642 -32.32 -2.89 1.51
C ASN A 642 -33.00 -4.23 1.86
N SER A 643 -33.29 -5.07 0.85
CA SER A 643 -34.11 -6.28 1.01
C SER A 643 -33.33 -7.53 0.60
N PRO A 644 -33.35 -8.61 1.41
CA PRO A 644 -32.81 -9.92 1.01
C PRO A 644 -33.59 -10.58 -0.15
N THR A 645 -34.64 -9.93 -0.67
CA THR A 645 -35.50 -10.49 -1.75
C THR A 645 -35.41 -9.73 -3.08
N VAL A 646 -34.62 -8.66 -3.18
CA VAL A 646 -34.38 -7.96 -4.47
C VAL A 646 -32.98 -8.34 -4.94
N HIS A 647 -32.84 -9.58 -5.39
CA HIS A 647 -31.63 -10.01 -6.07
C HIS A 647 -31.63 -9.41 -7.47
N SER A 648 -30.64 -8.54 -7.72
CA SER A 648 -30.17 -8.12 -9.05
C SER A 648 -31.27 -7.66 -10.01
N ASP A 649 -31.65 -6.39 -9.94
CA ASP A 649 -32.00 -5.74 -11.20
C ASP A 649 -30.74 -5.76 -12.09
N ALA A 650 -30.83 -6.29 -13.31
CA ALA A 650 -29.68 -6.36 -14.24
C ALA A 650 -29.06 -4.98 -14.49
N THR A 651 -29.81 -3.92 -14.22
CA THR A 651 -29.36 -2.52 -14.23
C THR A 651 -28.22 -2.25 -13.24
N ALA A 652 -28.05 -3.06 -12.19
CA ALA A 652 -27.03 -2.90 -11.14
C ALA A 652 -25.67 -3.57 -11.44
N LEU A 653 -25.52 -4.22 -12.61
CA LEU A 653 -24.26 -4.86 -13.03
C LEU A 653 -23.56 -4.03 -14.10
N VAL A 654 -22.31 -3.63 -13.86
CA VAL A 654 -21.45 -2.94 -14.83
C VAL A 654 -20.59 -3.97 -15.55
N GLU A 655 -20.73 -4.05 -16.87
CA GLU A 655 -19.89 -4.87 -17.75
C GLU A 655 -18.60 -4.13 -18.06
N ILE A 656 -17.49 -4.85 -17.96
CA ILE A 656 -16.15 -4.34 -18.22
C ILE A 656 -15.46 -5.33 -19.13
N GLU A 657 -15.01 -4.86 -20.30
CA GLU A 657 -14.14 -5.59 -21.20
C GLU A 657 -12.73 -5.01 -21.07
N LEU A 658 -11.75 -5.88 -20.81
CA LEU A 658 -10.36 -5.49 -20.66
C LEU A 658 -9.51 -6.23 -21.68
N GLU A 659 -8.80 -5.46 -22.50
CA GLU A 659 -7.73 -5.99 -23.35
C GLU A 659 -6.56 -6.53 -22.51
N VAL A 660 -5.63 -7.23 -23.15
CA VAL A 660 -4.39 -7.68 -22.50
C VAL A 660 -3.68 -6.45 -21.92
N ARG A 661 -3.27 -6.51 -20.64
CA ARG A 661 -2.66 -5.38 -19.90
C ARG A 661 -3.61 -4.19 -19.64
N GLY A 662 -4.88 -4.32 -20.04
CA GLY A 662 -5.89 -3.29 -19.87
C GLY A 662 -6.34 -3.12 -18.42
N PHE A 663 -6.89 -1.94 -18.15
CA PHE A 663 -7.52 -1.61 -16.87
C PHE A 663 -8.77 -0.75 -17.08
N GLU A 664 -9.64 -0.71 -16.08
CA GLU A 664 -10.74 0.25 -15.93
C GLU A 664 -10.69 0.86 -14.52
N ILE A 665 -11.13 2.11 -14.38
CA ILE A 665 -11.42 2.74 -13.10
C ILE A 665 -12.89 3.14 -13.09
N LEU A 666 -13.65 2.49 -12.21
CA LEU A 666 -15.02 2.87 -11.89
C LEU A 666 -15.03 3.75 -10.64
N SER A 667 -15.71 4.89 -10.72
CA SER A 667 -15.98 5.76 -9.57
C SER A 667 -17.47 5.81 -9.29
N ALA A 668 -17.85 5.60 -8.03
CA ALA A 668 -19.24 5.52 -7.60
C ALA A 668 -19.60 6.67 -6.65
N TYR A 669 -20.65 7.39 -7.00
CA TYR A 669 -21.09 8.63 -6.36
C TYR A 669 -22.48 8.45 -5.78
N GLU A 670 -22.65 8.70 -4.48
CA GLU A 670 -23.98 8.84 -3.91
C GLU A 670 -24.61 10.15 -4.42
N ALA A 671 -25.75 10.06 -5.09
CA ALA A 671 -26.45 11.22 -5.64
C ALA A 671 -27.26 11.95 -4.56
N HIS A 672 -27.15 13.27 -4.54
CA HIS A 672 -27.92 14.15 -3.67
C HIS A 672 -29.34 14.33 -4.22
N GLN A 673 -30.33 13.91 -3.44
CA GLN A 673 -31.75 14.07 -3.78
C GLN A 673 -32.25 15.45 -3.36
N LEU A 674 -32.71 16.23 -4.34
CA LEU A 674 -33.17 17.61 -4.18
C LEU A 674 -34.57 17.79 -4.77
N SER A 675 -35.32 18.78 -4.29
CA SER A 675 -36.57 19.22 -4.92
C SER A 675 -36.31 20.50 -5.72
N TYR A 676 -36.30 20.40 -7.04
CA TYR A 676 -36.10 21.52 -7.96
C TYR A 676 -37.40 21.84 -8.69
N ARG A 677 -37.95 23.03 -8.45
CA ARG A 677 -39.22 23.49 -9.05
C ARG A 677 -40.39 22.49 -8.87
N GLY A 678 -40.41 21.79 -7.73
CA GLY A 678 -41.43 20.79 -7.40
C GLY A 678 -41.19 19.40 -8.03
N ALA A 679 -40.13 19.22 -8.82
CA ALA A 679 -39.69 17.92 -9.32
C ALA A 679 -38.53 17.39 -8.47
N GLU A 680 -38.45 16.07 -8.33
CA GLU A 680 -37.27 15.42 -7.74
C GLU A 680 -36.11 15.47 -8.75
N CYS A 681 -34.94 15.86 -8.27
CA CYS A 681 -33.70 15.94 -9.03
C CYS A 681 -32.58 15.24 -8.26
N LEU A 682 -31.71 14.54 -8.98
CA LEU A 682 -30.53 13.88 -8.43
C LEU A 682 -29.30 14.59 -8.96
N VAL A 683 -28.39 14.95 -8.06
CA VAL A 683 -27.15 15.67 -8.41
C VAL A 683 -25.96 14.90 -7.86
N ALA A 684 -24.96 14.66 -8.70
CA ALA A 684 -23.66 14.11 -8.31
C ALA A 684 -22.57 14.97 -8.96
N VAL A 685 -21.47 15.18 -8.24
CA VAL A 685 -20.31 15.95 -8.73
C VAL A 685 -19.18 14.98 -9.03
N LEU A 686 -18.76 14.92 -10.29
CA LEU A 686 -17.81 13.90 -10.78
C LEU A 686 -16.33 14.28 -10.54
N GLY A 687 -16.07 15.56 -10.23
CA GLY A 687 -14.72 16.09 -10.09
C GLY A 687 -14.09 16.40 -11.45
N LEU A 688 -12.76 16.20 -11.57
CA LEU A 688 -12.03 16.51 -12.81
C LEU A 688 -12.13 15.35 -13.81
N LEU A 689 -12.89 15.53 -14.88
CA LEU A 689 -13.01 14.54 -15.95
C LEU A 689 -11.69 14.35 -16.70
N GLY A 690 -11.51 13.18 -17.33
CA GLY A 690 -10.24 12.82 -17.99
C GLY A 690 -9.08 12.49 -17.05
N LYS A 691 -9.24 12.70 -15.74
CA LYS A 691 -8.25 12.29 -14.73
C LYS A 691 -8.64 10.94 -14.11
N MET A 692 -7.68 10.03 -13.99
CA MET A 692 -7.90 8.66 -13.47
C MET A 692 -8.60 8.63 -12.11
N THR A 693 -8.25 9.57 -11.22
CA THR A 693 -8.85 9.74 -9.89
C THR A 693 -9.43 11.14 -9.72
N GLY A 694 -10.07 11.67 -10.77
CA GLY A 694 -10.65 13.01 -10.83
C GLY A 694 -11.51 13.43 -9.64
N ALA A 695 -12.32 12.51 -9.10
CA ALA A 695 -13.16 12.78 -7.93
C ALA A 695 -12.37 13.14 -6.67
N ALA A 696 -11.11 12.68 -6.55
CA ALA A 696 -10.24 13.00 -5.43
C ALA A 696 -9.76 14.46 -5.44
N ALA A 697 -9.98 15.21 -6.53
CA ALA A 697 -9.79 16.65 -6.57
C ALA A 697 -10.75 17.40 -5.63
N VAL A 698 -11.92 16.82 -5.36
CA VAL A 698 -12.95 17.40 -4.51
C VAL A 698 -12.61 17.14 -3.03
N CYS A 699 -12.29 18.20 -2.30
CA CYS A 699 -11.97 18.16 -0.88
C CYS A 699 -13.19 18.37 0.01
N ARG A 700 -14.16 19.16 -0.46
CA ARG A 700 -15.42 19.44 0.23
C ARG A 700 -16.52 19.68 -0.80
N LEU A 701 -17.71 19.22 -0.50
CA LEU A 701 -18.89 19.37 -1.34
C LEU A 701 -20.10 19.75 -0.46
N ASP A 702 -20.80 20.80 -0.85
CA ASP A 702 -22.07 21.19 -0.27
C ASP A 702 -23.07 21.50 -1.39
N ILE A 703 -24.24 20.85 -1.35
CA ILE A 703 -25.27 20.97 -2.38
C ILE A 703 -26.58 21.38 -1.72
N SER A 704 -27.17 22.47 -2.19
CA SER A 704 -28.44 22.98 -1.68
C SER A 704 -29.36 23.42 -2.82
N CYS A 705 -30.66 23.48 -2.54
CA CYS A 705 -31.65 24.01 -3.47
C CYS A 705 -32.51 25.04 -2.76
N ASN A 706 -32.55 26.27 -3.29
CA ASN A 706 -33.37 27.36 -2.77
C ASN A 706 -34.17 27.99 -3.90
N GLY A 707 -35.50 28.04 -3.78
CA GLY A 707 -36.35 28.88 -4.64
C GLY A 707 -36.33 28.57 -6.16
N GLY A 708 -35.90 27.35 -6.55
CA GLY A 708 -35.78 26.97 -7.97
C GLY A 708 -34.40 27.22 -8.58
N GLU A 709 -33.35 27.27 -7.75
CA GLU A 709 -31.93 27.28 -8.09
C GLU A 709 -31.21 26.17 -7.30
N ILE A 710 -30.36 25.40 -7.98
CA ILE A 710 -29.47 24.42 -7.33
C ILE A 710 -28.10 25.10 -7.18
N LYS A 711 -27.63 25.23 -5.93
CA LYS A 711 -26.30 25.74 -5.62
C LYS A 711 -25.38 24.59 -5.24
N VAL A 712 -24.25 24.51 -5.93
CA VAL A 712 -23.18 23.53 -5.65
C VAL A 712 -21.93 24.31 -5.24
N ASN A 713 -21.50 24.15 -3.99
CA ASN A 713 -20.26 24.71 -3.47
C ASN A 713 -19.21 23.59 -3.39
N VAL A 714 -18.09 23.75 -4.09
CA VAL A 714 -17.03 22.76 -4.14
C VAL A 714 -15.71 23.38 -3.68
N VAL A 715 -14.96 22.67 -2.84
CA VAL A 715 -13.55 23.02 -2.56
C VAL A 715 -12.67 22.05 -3.32
N LEU A 716 -11.76 22.60 -4.14
CA LEU A 716 -10.88 21.80 -4.99
C LEU A 716 -9.41 21.97 -4.59
N LYS A 717 -8.65 20.87 -4.63
CA LYS A 717 -7.17 20.91 -4.51
C LYS A 717 -6.45 21.15 -5.84
N ALA A 718 -7.16 21.07 -6.96
CA ALA A 718 -6.62 21.25 -8.30
C ALA A 718 -7.69 21.82 -9.25
N LEU A 719 -7.28 22.58 -10.27
CA LEU A 719 -8.17 23.14 -11.29
C LEU A 719 -7.78 22.60 -12.67
N ASP A 720 -8.76 22.34 -13.53
CA ASP A 720 -8.53 22.00 -14.93
C ASP A 720 -9.28 22.96 -15.86
N TYR A 721 -8.78 23.16 -17.07
CA TYR A 721 -9.38 24.09 -18.03
C TYR A 721 -10.41 23.32 -18.88
N VAL A 722 -11.73 23.48 -18.60
CA VAL A 722 -12.90 23.33 -19.52
C VAL A 722 -14.18 22.90 -18.74
N VAL A 723 -15.30 23.62 -18.93
CA VAL A 723 -16.67 23.20 -18.52
C VAL A 723 -17.65 23.20 -19.68
N ARG A 724 -18.63 22.28 -19.60
CA ARG A 724 -19.98 22.42 -20.17
C ARG A 724 -20.99 22.46 -19.02
N SER A 725 -21.78 23.52 -18.91
CA SER A 725 -22.92 23.60 -17.98
C SER A 725 -24.22 23.75 -18.78
N ASP A 726 -25.26 23.00 -18.42
CA ASP A 726 -26.61 23.21 -18.96
C ASP A 726 -27.32 24.37 -18.22
N GLU A 727 -28.28 25.02 -18.90
CA GLU A 727 -28.96 26.23 -18.44
C GLU A 727 -29.65 26.06 -17.05
N GLY A 728 -29.21 26.81 -16.04
CA GLY A 728 -29.92 26.97 -14.75
C GLY A 728 -29.18 26.50 -13.50
N MET A 729 -27.91 26.07 -13.59
CA MET A 729 -27.05 25.79 -12.44
C MET A 729 -26.04 26.92 -12.18
N VAL A 730 -25.80 27.23 -10.91
CA VAL A 730 -24.73 28.14 -10.46
C VAL A 730 -23.75 27.33 -9.60
N ALA A 731 -22.52 27.19 -10.09
CA ALA A 731 -21.43 26.53 -9.39
C ALA A 731 -20.42 27.56 -8.88
N GLU A 732 -20.05 27.46 -7.60
CA GLU A 732 -18.97 28.25 -6.99
C GLU A 732 -17.88 27.27 -6.52
N ALA A 733 -16.63 27.49 -6.95
CA ALA A 733 -15.49 26.72 -6.46
C ALA A 733 -14.53 27.61 -5.66
N GLU A 734 -14.01 27.08 -4.56
CA GLU A 734 -12.98 27.72 -3.75
C GLU A 734 -11.70 26.88 -3.77
N PRO A 735 -10.50 27.48 -3.88
CA PRO A 735 -9.25 26.74 -3.75
C PRO A 735 -9.09 26.22 -2.31
N TYR A 736 -8.53 25.01 -2.16
CA TYR A 736 -8.19 24.46 -0.85
C TYR A 736 -7.01 25.24 -0.22
N ASP A 737 -7.20 25.73 1.01
CA ASP A 737 -6.13 26.37 1.81
C ASP A 737 -5.16 25.28 2.31
N PHE A 738 -4.00 25.14 1.67
CA PHE A 738 -2.93 24.26 2.13
C PHE A 738 -2.31 24.79 3.45
N PRO A 739 -1.93 23.91 4.40
CA PRO A 739 -1.17 24.31 5.57
C PRO A 739 0.19 24.88 5.13
N GLY A 740 0.33 26.21 5.21
CA GLY A 740 1.50 26.94 4.69
C GLY A 740 1.22 28.40 4.34
N GLY A 741 -0.05 28.76 4.10
CA GLY A 741 -0.51 30.14 3.92
C GLY A 741 -0.03 30.80 2.62
N PHE A 742 -0.93 31.06 1.67
CA PHE A 742 -0.62 31.79 0.45
C PHE A 742 -1.73 32.80 0.08
N PRO A 743 -1.40 33.88 -0.66
CA PRO A 743 -2.21 35.10 -0.71
C PRO A 743 -3.52 34.93 -1.49
N ARG A 744 -4.58 35.60 -1.01
CA ARG A 744 -5.98 35.51 -1.46
C ARG A 744 -6.32 36.36 -2.70
N ASP A 745 -5.33 36.93 -3.40
CA ASP A 745 -5.55 38.06 -4.32
C ASP A 745 -5.62 37.66 -5.82
N ASN A 746 -6.22 36.53 -6.14
CA ASN A 746 -6.53 36.19 -7.53
C ASN A 746 -8.06 36.10 -7.71
N HIS A 747 -8.59 36.85 -8.68
CA HIS A 747 -9.94 36.67 -9.19
C HIS A 747 -9.93 35.46 -10.13
N TRP A 748 -10.72 34.43 -9.83
CA TRP A 748 -10.73 33.15 -10.56
C TRP A 748 -12.01 32.98 -11.38
N ASP A 749 -11.87 32.43 -12.61
CA ASP A 749 -12.98 32.08 -13.50
C ASP A 749 -13.31 30.58 -13.31
N LEU A 750 -14.50 30.27 -12.81
CA LEU A 750 -14.84 29.03 -12.07
C LEU A 750 -15.42 27.90 -12.93
N ASN A 751 -14.96 27.76 -14.16
CA ASN A 751 -15.56 26.88 -15.17
C ASN A 751 -14.86 25.49 -15.28
N SER A 752 -14.75 24.69 -14.20
CA SER A 752 -14.01 23.39 -14.25
C SER A 752 -14.66 22.13 -13.61
N ILE A 753 -15.97 22.06 -13.37
CA ILE A 753 -16.61 20.93 -12.66
C ILE A 753 -17.80 20.37 -13.45
N ALA A 754 -17.88 19.04 -13.59
CA ALA A 754 -18.98 18.31 -14.21
C ALA A 754 -19.95 17.68 -13.19
#